data_AF-A0A7C7MBM6-F1
#
_entry.id   AF-A0A7C7MBM6-F1
#
_cell.length_a   1.000
_cell.length_b   1.000
_cell.length_c   1.000
_cell.angle_alpha   90.00
_cell.angle_beta   90.00
_cell.angle_gamma   90.00
#
_symmetry.space_group_name_H-M   'P 1'
#
loop_
_entity.id
_entity.type
_entity.pdbx_description
1 polymer ?
#
loop_
_entity_poly.entity_id
_entity_poly.type
_entity_poly.pdbx_seq_one_letter_code
_entity_poly.pdbx_strand_id
1 'polypeptide(L)'
;MRFIITIQLLLFFLGCGQKSDLPNIIIVFTDDQGYGDLGCYGAEGFKTPNIDAMAKDGIRFTDFYVSQAVCSASRASLMTGSYAERVGVQGALVPWDLKGLDPKTETIAKLLKRHGYTNAVFGKWHLGHTEKYLPLQNGFDEYAGLICSNDMWPVDYDGSPLTGKKWSYYPPMSFWDGNDPADKIETLDDQGTLTTRITERAVEFINRNKNNPFFLYVPHPMPHQPIAVSEKFSGKSELGLYGDVMMEIDWSVGKIIEALKNNGIDNNTLIIYASDNGPWLNFGKWGGSAGPLREGKGTMWEGGARVPCIMRWPEKIKSNQVISNIAGTIDILPTIADIIGEKNIKNKIDGVSLMPLFYSIPNANPRNELFYYYGEKLIAVRKGKWKLVFPHIYRSYINVEPGENLHPGPYGKGKAGLELYDLNNDIGETTDLAEQFQDIVKELEELGEQARTILGDKITGRIGSEAYTTICGVPPSLVKLDHSGVGKSMTLENRAHKKYPGESSDALINGLGGTTNFRDVSWQGFEAEDMIVTIDLGRIRKVNSIEARFLQDQVVWIFLPQKVEIEHSTDGKIFETIYESFPNNDFSLIQDIFRYHTAPIDLESRYIRVKGMNLIKCPDYHPGAGEPCWVFADEIIIH
;
A
#
# COMPACT_ATOMS: atom_id res chain seq x y z
N MET A 1 -49.12 54.87 -12.75
CA MET A 1 -48.34 54.65 -14.00
C MET A 1 -47.14 55.60 -13.94
N ARG A 2 -45.94 55.12 -13.58
CA ARG A 2 -44.87 54.59 -14.48
C ARG A 2 -44.48 55.68 -15.51
N PHE A 3 -43.27 56.24 -15.58
CA PHE A 3 -41.91 55.70 -15.47
C PHE A 3 -40.92 56.84 -15.11
N ILE A 4 -39.96 56.60 -14.22
CA ILE A 4 -38.69 57.36 -14.17
C ILE A 4 -37.58 56.35 -14.44
N ILE A 5 -36.83 56.61 -15.50
CA ILE A 5 -35.72 55.79 -16.00
C ILE A 5 -34.49 56.10 -15.14
N THR A 6 -34.05 55.12 -14.36
CA THR A 6 -32.77 55.16 -13.65
C THR A 6 -31.69 54.57 -14.57
N ILE A 7 -30.78 55.42 -15.03
CA ILE A 7 -29.55 55.00 -15.72
C ILE A 7 -28.61 54.41 -14.66
N GLN A 8 -28.53 53.08 -14.59
CA GLN A 8 -27.45 52.38 -13.90
C GLN A 8 -26.25 52.31 -14.84
N LEU A 9 -25.16 53.00 -14.49
CA LEU A 9 -23.84 52.80 -15.06
C LEU A 9 -23.45 51.32 -14.87
N LEU A 10 -23.42 50.55 -15.96
CA LEU A 10 -22.65 49.31 -16.04
C LEU A 10 -21.16 49.67 -15.97
N LEU A 11 -20.57 49.59 -14.78
CA LEU A 11 -19.14 49.36 -14.62
C LEU A 11 -18.87 47.91 -15.05
N PHE A 12 -18.61 47.73 -16.34
CA PHE A 12 -17.90 46.56 -16.82
C PHE A 12 -16.53 46.54 -16.14
N PHE A 13 -16.41 45.78 -15.06
CA PHE A 13 -15.11 45.26 -14.63
C PHE A 13 -14.65 44.32 -15.75
N LEU A 14 -13.89 44.87 -16.69
CA LEU A 14 -12.84 44.14 -17.39
C LEU A 14 -11.92 43.59 -16.29
N GLY A 15 -12.25 42.41 -15.79
CA GLY A 15 -11.32 41.60 -15.00
C GLY A 15 -10.19 41.24 -15.94
N CYS A 16 -9.14 42.08 -15.98
CA CYS A 16 -7.81 41.63 -16.35
C CYS A 16 -7.57 40.39 -15.50
N GLY A 17 -7.56 39.20 -16.13
CA GLY A 17 -7.17 37.97 -15.47
C GLY A 17 -5.79 38.18 -14.87
N GLN A 18 -5.74 38.42 -13.57
CA GLN A 18 -4.49 38.51 -12.84
C GLN A 18 -3.88 37.12 -12.97
N LYS A 19 -2.76 37.02 -13.70
CA LYS A 19 -2.01 35.78 -13.80
C LYS A 19 -1.75 35.33 -12.37
N SER A 20 -2.29 34.17 -11.99
CA SER A 20 -2.13 33.64 -10.64
C SER A 20 -0.62 33.54 -10.37
N ASP A 21 -0.16 34.14 -9.26
CA ASP A 21 1.24 34.04 -8.83
C ASP A 21 1.58 32.62 -8.34
N LEU A 22 0.57 31.75 -8.17
CA LEU A 22 0.74 30.37 -7.75
C LEU A 22 1.44 29.55 -8.86
N PRO A 23 2.46 28.73 -8.51
CA PRO A 23 3.13 27.88 -9.49
C PRO A 23 2.27 26.68 -9.89
N ASN A 24 2.59 26.07 -11.02
CA ASN A 24 2.10 24.72 -11.31
C ASN A 24 2.96 23.70 -10.57
N ILE A 25 2.37 22.57 -10.21
CA ILE A 25 3.05 21.49 -9.51
C ILE A 25 2.87 20.21 -10.29
N ILE A 26 3.97 19.55 -10.65
CA ILE A 26 3.98 18.25 -11.33
C ILE A 26 4.79 17.26 -10.52
N ILE A 27 4.23 16.08 -10.28
CA ILE A 27 4.94 14.95 -9.69
C ILE A 27 4.91 13.80 -10.69
N VAL A 28 6.07 13.46 -11.26
CA VAL A 28 6.27 12.22 -12.03
C VAL A 28 6.79 11.16 -11.07
N PHE A 29 6.09 10.03 -11.01
CA PHE A 29 6.36 9.00 -10.00
C PHE A 29 6.38 7.63 -10.65
N THR A 30 7.52 6.94 -10.60
CA THR A 30 7.71 5.62 -11.21
C THR A 30 7.44 4.50 -10.21
N ASP A 31 7.34 3.28 -10.74
CA ASP A 31 6.92 2.09 -9.98
C ASP A 31 8.02 1.03 -10.07
N ASP A 32 8.62 0.67 -8.93
CA ASP A 32 9.78 -0.25 -8.84
C ASP A 32 11.07 0.21 -9.55
N GLN A 33 11.21 1.50 -9.87
CA GLN A 33 12.48 2.00 -10.39
C GLN A 33 13.53 2.07 -9.28
N GLY A 34 14.69 1.49 -9.54
CA GLY A 34 15.82 1.49 -8.63
C GLY A 34 16.62 2.79 -8.62
N TYR A 35 17.43 2.97 -7.56
CA TYR A 35 18.31 4.11 -7.39
C TYR A 35 19.31 4.28 -8.54
N GLY A 36 19.83 3.16 -9.07
CA GLY A 36 20.83 3.13 -10.13
C GLY A 36 20.27 3.22 -11.56
N ASP A 37 18.97 3.47 -11.74
CA ASP A 37 18.32 3.35 -13.07
C ASP A 37 18.24 4.65 -13.87
N LEU A 38 18.90 5.72 -13.44
CA LEU A 38 19.04 6.96 -14.21
C LEU A 38 20.50 7.23 -14.56
N GLY A 39 20.76 7.83 -15.72
CA GLY A 39 22.12 8.21 -16.13
C GLY A 39 22.80 9.10 -15.11
N CYS A 40 22.09 10.10 -14.56
CA CYS A 40 22.60 10.94 -13.48
C CYS A 40 22.74 10.24 -12.12
N TYR A 41 22.36 8.96 -12.00
CA TYR A 41 22.60 8.10 -10.83
C TYR A 41 23.50 6.89 -11.13
N GLY A 42 23.98 6.73 -12.38
CA GLY A 42 24.93 5.68 -12.77
C GLY A 42 24.35 4.53 -13.57
N ALA A 43 23.20 4.71 -14.25
CA ALA A 43 22.65 3.67 -15.12
C ALA A 43 23.60 3.27 -16.26
N GLU A 44 23.56 2.00 -16.62
CA GLU A 44 24.32 1.39 -17.71
C GLU A 44 23.39 0.66 -18.69
N GLY A 45 23.74 0.60 -19.98
CA GLY A 45 22.98 -0.12 -21.02
C GLY A 45 21.79 0.65 -21.64
N PHE A 46 21.45 1.85 -21.13
CA PHE A 46 20.48 2.77 -21.72
C PHE A 46 20.79 4.22 -21.34
N LYS A 47 20.00 5.18 -21.84
CA LYS A 47 20.20 6.62 -21.58
C LYS A 47 18.89 7.29 -21.19
N THR A 48 18.96 8.23 -20.25
CA THR A 48 17.84 9.06 -19.78
C THR A 48 18.13 10.56 -19.98
N PRO A 49 18.31 11.03 -21.22
CA PRO A 49 18.82 12.37 -21.50
C PRO A 49 17.91 13.51 -21.00
N ASN A 50 16.59 13.34 -20.97
CA ASN A 50 15.66 14.39 -20.52
C ASN A 50 15.67 14.52 -18.99
N ILE A 51 15.68 13.39 -18.28
CA ILE A 51 15.76 13.35 -16.82
C ILE A 51 17.14 13.82 -16.36
N ASP A 52 18.21 13.42 -17.06
CA ASP A 52 19.57 13.90 -16.78
C ASP A 52 19.71 15.41 -17.00
N ALA A 53 19.03 15.96 -18.02
CA ALA A 53 18.96 17.40 -18.24
C ALA A 53 18.15 18.09 -17.14
N MET A 54 17.03 17.50 -16.69
CA MET A 54 16.25 18.00 -15.57
C MET A 54 17.08 18.07 -14.29
N ALA A 55 17.94 17.08 -14.03
CA ALA A 55 18.87 17.08 -12.90
C ALA A 55 19.90 18.22 -13.00
N LYS A 56 20.44 18.47 -14.20
CA LYS A 56 21.36 19.61 -14.44
C LYS A 56 20.67 20.95 -14.27
N ASP A 57 19.39 21.05 -14.60
CA ASP A 57 18.60 22.28 -14.49
C ASP A 57 18.02 22.51 -13.08
N GLY A 58 18.19 21.57 -12.15
CA GLY A 58 17.57 21.61 -10.82
C GLY A 58 18.44 21.04 -9.70
N ILE A 59 17.78 20.37 -8.77
CA ILE A 59 18.37 19.65 -7.63
C ILE A 59 18.29 18.15 -7.88
N ARG A 60 19.41 17.44 -7.68
CA ARG A 60 19.46 15.99 -7.55
C ARG A 60 19.71 15.61 -6.08
N PHE A 61 18.82 14.82 -5.49
CA PHE A 61 18.97 14.33 -4.11
C PHE A 61 19.71 12.98 -4.08
N THR A 62 20.74 12.84 -3.26
CA THR A 62 21.41 11.53 -3.06
C THR A 62 20.81 10.72 -1.92
N ASP A 63 20.04 11.38 -1.06
CA ASP A 63 19.50 10.86 0.20
C ASP A 63 17.99 11.15 0.29
N PHE A 64 17.23 10.64 -0.70
CA PHE A 64 15.77 10.74 -0.75
C PHE A 64 15.11 9.39 -0.48
N TYR A 65 14.15 9.35 0.44
CA TYR A 65 13.59 8.12 0.98
C TYR A 65 12.08 8.00 0.82
N VAL A 66 11.62 6.76 0.66
CA VAL A 66 10.21 6.40 0.83
C VAL A 66 9.97 5.93 2.27
N SER A 67 8.76 6.13 2.79
CA SER A 67 8.39 5.71 4.15
C SER A 67 8.35 4.18 4.31
N GLN A 68 7.97 3.47 3.24
CA GLN A 68 8.02 2.02 3.12
C GLN A 68 8.41 1.61 1.70
N ALA A 69 9.18 0.54 1.58
CA ALA A 69 9.61 -0.04 0.30
C ALA A 69 8.52 -0.89 -0.38
N VAL A 70 7.32 -0.31 -0.55
CA VAL A 70 6.15 -0.93 -1.22
C VAL A 70 5.13 0.12 -1.67
N CYS A 71 4.51 -0.11 -2.83
CA CYS A 71 3.72 0.85 -3.60
C CYS A 71 2.58 1.58 -2.86
N SER A 72 1.56 0.89 -2.31
CA SER A 72 0.40 1.59 -1.73
C SER A 72 0.78 2.41 -0.49
N ALA A 73 1.61 1.84 0.38
CA ALA A 73 2.11 2.53 1.57
C ALA A 73 2.93 3.79 1.22
N SER A 74 3.85 3.68 0.24
CA SER A 74 4.68 4.82 -0.17
C SER A 74 3.87 5.91 -0.87
N ARG A 75 2.89 5.55 -1.70
CA ARG A 75 1.94 6.48 -2.34
C ARG A 75 1.05 7.17 -1.32
N ALA A 76 0.61 6.45 -0.29
CA ALA A 76 -0.16 7.04 0.80
C ALA A 76 0.67 8.08 1.55
N SER A 77 1.94 7.77 1.84
CA SER A 77 2.86 8.69 2.48
C SER A 77 3.18 9.92 1.65
N LEU A 78 3.41 9.76 0.34
CA LEU A 78 3.57 10.86 -0.60
C LEU A 78 2.35 11.80 -0.53
N MET A 79 1.15 11.24 -0.65
CA MET A 79 -0.07 12.02 -0.75
C MET A 79 -0.44 12.75 0.54
N THR A 80 0.00 12.26 1.70
CA THR A 80 -0.45 12.74 3.02
C THR A 80 0.62 13.45 3.83
N GLY A 81 1.89 13.34 3.43
CA GLY A 81 3.00 13.87 4.22
C GLY A 81 3.25 13.12 5.54
N SER A 82 2.73 11.91 5.67
CA SER A 82 2.74 11.13 6.90
C SER A 82 3.30 9.73 6.67
N TYR A 83 3.89 9.12 7.70
CA TYR A 83 4.23 7.70 7.65
C TYR A 83 2.98 6.85 7.38
N ALA A 84 3.15 5.74 6.66
CA ALA A 84 2.09 4.77 6.38
C ALA A 84 1.41 4.31 7.69
N GLU A 85 2.21 4.26 8.77
CA GLU A 85 1.79 3.95 10.12
C GLU A 85 0.69 4.90 10.63
N ARG A 86 0.76 6.18 10.27
CA ARG A 86 -0.21 7.17 10.73
C ARG A 86 -1.53 7.09 9.96
N VAL A 87 -1.49 6.66 8.70
CA VAL A 87 -2.63 6.77 7.76
C VAL A 87 -3.28 5.43 7.42
N GLY A 88 -2.72 4.31 7.90
CA GLY A 88 -3.38 2.99 7.88
C GLY A 88 -3.33 2.25 6.55
N VAL A 89 -2.49 2.69 5.61
CA VAL A 89 -2.25 1.99 4.34
C VAL A 89 -0.94 1.22 4.45
N GLN A 90 -1.03 -0.08 4.68
CA GLN A 90 0.13 -0.94 4.90
C GLN A 90 0.30 -1.94 3.75
N GLY A 91 1.52 -2.11 3.28
CA GLY A 91 1.79 -3.02 2.16
C GLY A 91 1.25 -2.50 0.82
N ALA A 92 0.88 -3.44 -0.05
CA ALA A 92 0.25 -3.18 -1.34
C ALA A 92 -1.22 -3.60 -1.28
N LEU A 93 -2.13 -2.68 -1.62
CA LEU A 93 -3.56 -2.97 -1.69
C LEU A 93 -3.85 -3.88 -2.90
N VAL A 94 -4.71 -4.86 -2.73
CA VAL A 94 -5.17 -5.76 -3.79
C VAL A 94 -6.59 -5.38 -4.27
N PRO A 95 -7.05 -5.87 -5.43
CA PRO A 95 -8.40 -5.58 -5.95
C PRO A 95 -9.57 -6.02 -5.05
N TRP A 96 -9.29 -6.68 -3.93
CA TRP A 96 -10.27 -7.17 -2.95
C TRP A 96 -10.29 -6.36 -1.67
N ASP A 97 -9.31 -5.46 -1.48
CA ASP A 97 -9.27 -4.62 -0.30
C ASP A 97 -10.41 -3.60 -0.36
N LEU A 98 -11.48 -3.87 0.38
CA LEU A 98 -12.65 -2.99 0.47
C LEU A 98 -12.33 -1.64 1.15
N LYS A 99 -11.13 -1.51 1.72
CA LYS A 99 -10.61 -0.30 2.35
C LYS A 99 -9.38 0.21 1.59
N GLY A 100 -9.19 1.52 1.63
CA GLY A 100 -8.04 2.23 1.08
C GLY A 100 -7.67 3.41 1.98
N LEU A 101 -6.97 4.40 1.43
CA LEU A 101 -6.60 5.61 2.17
C LEU A 101 -7.86 6.32 2.68
N ASP A 102 -7.96 6.57 3.99
CA ASP A 102 -9.15 7.19 4.59
C ASP A 102 -9.51 8.51 3.86
N PRO A 103 -10.74 8.64 3.28
CA PRO A 103 -11.14 9.83 2.55
C PRO A 103 -11.18 11.10 3.42
N LYS A 104 -11.13 10.98 4.75
CA LYS A 104 -11.01 12.11 5.66
C LYS A 104 -9.58 12.66 5.74
N THR A 105 -8.58 11.88 5.35
CA THR A 105 -7.18 12.33 5.31
C THR A 105 -7.02 13.35 4.19
N GLU A 106 -6.50 14.52 4.54
CA GLU A 106 -6.15 15.58 3.60
C GLU A 106 -4.94 15.15 2.77
N THR A 107 -5.13 15.08 1.46
CA THR A 107 -4.09 14.76 0.48
C THR A 107 -3.53 16.05 -0.12
N ILE A 108 -2.38 15.96 -0.81
CA ILE A 108 -1.84 17.06 -1.64
C ILE A 108 -2.93 17.62 -2.57
N ALA A 109 -3.71 16.75 -3.22
CA ALA A 109 -4.79 17.19 -4.10
C ALA A 109 -5.90 17.94 -3.34
N LYS A 110 -6.38 17.43 -2.20
CA LYS A 110 -7.39 18.13 -1.38
C LYS A 110 -6.88 19.48 -0.87
N LEU A 111 -5.61 19.55 -0.49
CA LEU A 111 -4.91 20.78 -0.09
C LEU A 111 -4.86 21.79 -1.24
N LEU A 112 -4.49 21.37 -2.46
CA LEU A 112 -4.38 22.28 -3.60
C LEU A 112 -5.76 22.71 -4.14
N LYS A 113 -6.76 21.83 -4.09
CA LYS A 113 -8.13 22.10 -4.56
C LYS A 113 -8.78 23.26 -3.81
N ARG A 114 -8.58 23.36 -2.49
CA ARG A 114 -9.07 24.50 -1.67
C ARG A 114 -8.36 25.83 -1.99
N HIS A 115 -7.24 25.79 -2.70
CA HIS A 115 -6.47 26.95 -3.17
C HIS A 115 -6.68 27.23 -4.67
N GLY A 116 -7.71 26.64 -5.28
CA GLY A 116 -8.12 26.94 -6.66
C GLY A 116 -7.30 26.24 -7.75
N TYR A 117 -6.51 25.24 -7.39
CA TYR A 117 -5.83 24.41 -8.37
C TYR A 117 -6.81 23.51 -9.11
N THR A 118 -6.55 23.30 -10.40
CA THR A 118 -7.12 22.18 -11.16
C THR A 118 -6.21 20.98 -11.00
N ASN A 119 -6.75 19.85 -10.53
CA ASN A 119 -5.96 18.70 -10.16
C ASN A 119 -6.23 17.52 -11.10
N ALA A 120 -5.17 16.91 -11.63
CA ALA A 120 -5.27 15.69 -12.43
C ALA A 120 -4.29 14.62 -11.93
N VAL A 121 -4.71 13.36 -12.06
CA VAL A 121 -3.82 12.21 -11.93
C VAL A 121 -3.94 11.32 -13.16
N PHE A 122 -2.80 11.01 -13.79
CA PHE A 122 -2.76 10.09 -14.94
C PHE A 122 -1.77 8.96 -14.69
N GLY A 123 -2.29 7.74 -14.55
CA GLY A 123 -1.50 6.54 -14.26
C GLY A 123 -2.03 5.69 -13.10
N LYS A 124 -1.14 5.05 -12.34
CA LYS A 124 -1.48 4.13 -11.24
C LYS A 124 -1.90 4.87 -9.96
N TRP A 125 -3.12 4.65 -9.50
CA TRP A 125 -3.64 5.22 -8.23
C TRP A 125 -3.19 4.42 -7.00
N HIS A 126 -3.63 3.17 -6.89
CA HIS A 126 -3.24 2.19 -5.86
C HIS A 126 -3.50 2.57 -4.39
N LEU A 127 -4.49 3.42 -4.12
CA LEU A 127 -4.91 3.84 -2.78
C LEU A 127 -6.35 3.42 -2.42
N GLY A 128 -6.91 2.46 -3.16
CA GLY A 128 -8.23 1.87 -2.95
C GLY A 128 -9.09 1.90 -4.20
N HIS A 129 -9.92 0.87 -4.39
CA HIS A 129 -10.68 0.65 -5.62
C HIS A 129 -12.18 0.91 -5.49
N THR A 130 -12.74 0.98 -4.28
CA THR A 130 -14.17 1.31 -4.09
C THR A 130 -14.39 2.81 -4.21
N GLU A 131 -15.59 3.22 -4.64
CA GLU A 131 -15.90 4.60 -5.08
C GLU A 131 -15.35 5.70 -4.14
N LYS A 132 -15.53 5.55 -2.82
CA LYS A 132 -15.06 6.54 -1.83
C LYS A 132 -13.54 6.72 -1.79
N TYR A 133 -12.77 5.75 -2.28
CA TYR A 133 -11.31 5.77 -2.33
C TYR A 133 -10.76 6.14 -3.71
N LEU A 134 -11.61 6.32 -4.73
CA LEU A 134 -11.18 6.69 -6.07
C LEU A 134 -10.57 8.11 -6.12
N PRO A 135 -9.75 8.44 -7.14
CA PRO A 135 -9.08 9.73 -7.24
C PRO A 135 -10.01 10.95 -7.18
N LEU A 136 -11.15 10.90 -7.88
CA LEU A 136 -12.09 12.03 -7.93
C LEU A 136 -12.70 12.35 -6.57
N GLN A 137 -12.93 11.32 -5.74
CA GLN A 137 -13.37 11.46 -4.35
C GLN A 137 -12.24 11.92 -3.42
N ASN A 138 -10.98 11.92 -3.89
CA ASN A 138 -9.79 12.21 -3.10
C ASN A 138 -9.02 13.45 -3.54
N GLY A 139 -9.72 14.40 -4.16
CA GLY A 139 -9.25 15.77 -4.40
C GLY A 139 -8.82 16.05 -5.84
N PHE A 140 -8.87 15.06 -6.72
CA PHE A 140 -8.63 15.25 -8.15
C PHE A 140 -9.91 15.66 -8.88
N ASP A 141 -9.74 16.36 -10.00
CA ASP A 141 -10.81 16.77 -10.92
C ASP A 141 -10.84 15.89 -12.17
N GLU A 142 -9.67 15.39 -12.59
CA GLU A 142 -9.51 14.48 -13.71
C GLU A 142 -8.69 13.25 -13.31
N TYR A 143 -9.09 12.08 -13.81
CA TYR A 143 -8.34 10.84 -13.64
C TYR A 143 -8.40 9.99 -14.91
N ALA A 144 -7.25 9.42 -15.28
CA ALA A 144 -7.20 8.35 -16.26
C ALA A 144 -6.03 7.40 -15.96
N GLY A 145 -6.23 6.08 -15.95
CA GLY A 145 -5.13 5.14 -15.69
C GLY A 145 -5.56 3.84 -15.02
N LEU A 146 -4.72 3.33 -14.12
CA LEU A 146 -4.92 2.05 -13.42
C LEU A 146 -5.31 2.27 -11.96
N ILE A 147 -6.30 1.53 -11.47
CA ILE A 147 -6.72 1.59 -10.06
C ILE A 147 -5.78 0.80 -9.15
N CYS A 148 -5.34 -0.37 -9.63
CA CYS A 148 -4.42 -1.28 -8.93
C CYS A 148 -3.11 -1.43 -9.71
N SER A 149 -2.21 -2.26 -9.19
CA SER A 149 -0.96 -2.63 -9.87
C SER A 149 -1.22 -3.38 -11.17
N ASN A 150 -0.32 -3.23 -12.14
CA ASN A 150 -0.46 -3.80 -13.48
C ASN A 150 -0.21 -5.32 -13.55
N ASP A 151 0.29 -5.93 -12.47
CA ASP A 151 0.38 -7.39 -12.27
C ASP A 151 -0.86 -7.99 -11.58
N MET A 152 -1.81 -7.17 -11.13
CA MET A 152 -3.03 -7.65 -10.44
C MET A 152 -4.15 -7.92 -11.45
N TRP A 153 -3.89 -8.83 -12.38
CA TRP A 153 -4.75 -9.17 -13.53
C TRP A 153 -4.63 -10.66 -13.92
N PRO A 154 -5.48 -11.21 -14.81
CA PRO A 154 -5.52 -12.64 -15.11
C PRO A 154 -4.58 -13.07 -16.25
N VAL A 155 -3.36 -12.53 -16.27
CA VAL A 155 -2.34 -12.82 -17.28
C VAL A 155 -0.99 -13.02 -16.59
N ASP A 156 -0.24 -14.04 -16.99
CA ASP A 156 1.08 -14.38 -16.48
C ASP A 156 2.12 -13.35 -16.96
N TYR A 157 3.31 -13.36 -16.38
CA TYR A 157 4.35 -12.37 -16.70
C TYR A 157 4.85 -12.46 -18.15
N ASP A 158 4.69 -13.61 -18.81
CA ASP A 158 5.02 -13.80 -20.22
C ASP A 158 3.89 -13.38 -21.19
N GLY A 159 2.78 -12.88 -20.67
CA GLY A 159 1.61 -12.47 -21.45
C GLY A 159 0.60 -13.58 -21.72
N SER A 160 0.83 -14.80 -21.22
CA SER A 160 -0.11 -15.91 -21.35
C SER A 160 -1.32 -15.74 -20.42
N PRO A 161 -2.57 -15.88 -20.91
CA PRO A 161 -3.75 -15.83 -20.05
C PRO A 161 -3.74 -16.92 -18.96
N LEU A 162 -4.01 -16.54 -17.72
CA LEU A 162 -4.12 -17.44 -16.58
C LEU A 162 -5.52 -18.09 -16.56
N THR A 163 -5.66 -19.20 -17.29
CA THR A 163 -6.92 -19.96 -17.44
C THR A 163 -6.78 -21.43 -17.02
N GLY A 164 -7.91 -22.07 -16.70
CA GLY A 164 -7.95 -23.50 -16.37
C GLY A 164 -7.17 -23.84 -15.09
N LYS A 165 -6.15 -24.70 -15.20
CA LYS A 165 -5.33 -25.16 -14.05
C LYS A 165 -4.38 -24.08 -13.46
N LYS A 166 -4.15 -22.99 -14.19
CA LYS A 166 -3.40 -21.82 -13.74
C LYS A 166 -4.38 -20.64 -13.63
N TRP A 167 -5.26 -20.67 -12.63
CA TRP A 167 -6.30 -19.65 -12.46
C TRP A 167 -5.76 -18.44 -11.69
N SER A 168 -6.04 -17.23 -12.18
CA SER A 168 -5.83 -15.99 -11.41
C SER A 168 -7.11 -15.61 -10.71
N TYR A 169 -7.03 -15.28 -9.42
CA TYR A 169 -8.16 -14.69 -8.73
C TYR A 169 -8.42 -13.27 -9.21
N TYR A 170 -7.40 -12.54 -9.68
CA TYR A 170 -7.48 -11.13 -10.05
C TYR A 170 -8.47 -10.86 -11.19
N PRO A 171 -9.22 -9.74 -11.11
CA PRO A 171 -10.18 -9.37 -12.14
C PRO A 171 -9.46 -8.91 -13.42
N PRO A 172 -10.12 -8.97 -14.59
CA PRO A 172 -9.61 -8.34 -15.80
C PRO A 172 -9.22 -6.88 -15.56
N MET A 173 -8.09 -6.46 -16.14
CA MET A 173 -7.61 -5.10 -16.00
C MET A 173 -8.30 -4.17 -17.00
N SER A 174 -8.44 -2.91 -16.64
CA SER A 174 -8.96 -1.86 -17.51
C SER A 174 -8.20 -0.58 -17.29
N PHE A 175 -8.11 0.23 -18.33
CA PHE A 175 -7.76 1.63 -18.26
C PHE A 175 -9.03 2.43 -17.93
N TRP A 176 -8.99 3.18 -16.84
CA TRP A 176 -10.13 3.95 -16.34
C TRP A 176 -10.10 5.37 -16.90
N ASP A 177 -11.27 5.97 -17.05
CA ASP A 177 -11.45 7.40 -17.30
C ASP A 177 -12.53 7.91 -16.33
N GLY A 178 -12.16 8.80 -15.43
CA GLY A 178 -12.98 9.14 -14.27
C GLY A 178 -13.25 7.92 -13.38
N ASN A 179 -14.50 7.72 -12.98
CA ASN A 179 -14.88 6.65 -12.05
C ASN A 179 -15.29 5.34 -12.75
N ASP A 180 -15.10 5.25 -14.06
CA ASP A 180 -15.55 4.11 -14.86
C ASP A 180 -14.40 3.49 -15.67
N PRO A 181 -14.39 2.16 -15.86
CA PRO A 181 -13.48 1.52 -16.79
C PRO A 181 -13.83 1.95 -18.22
N ALA A 182 -12.86 2.49 -18.95
CA ALA A 182 -13.04 2.99 -20.32
C ALA A 182 -12.62 1.97 -21.37
N ASP A 183 -11.40 1.42 -21.23
CA ASP A 183 -10.84 0.43 -22.16
C ASP A 183 -10.35 -0.79 -21.41
N LYS A 184 -10.52 -1.98 -21.98
CA LYS A 184 -9.93 -3.20 -21.43
C LYS A 184 -8.43 -3.26 -21.74
N ILE A 185 -7.68 -3.90 -20.86
CA ILE A 185 -6.28 -4.25 -21.08
C ILE A 185 -6.18 -5.76 -20.94
N GLU A 186 -5.98 -6.45 -22.07
CA GLU A 186 -6.06 -7.91 -22.15
C GLU A 186 -4.71 -8.56 -22.49
N THR A 187 -3.76 -7.78 -23.00
CA THR A 187 -2.44 -8.25 -23.45
C THR A 187 -1.29 -7.38 -22.96
N LEU A 188 -0.05 -7.90 -23.04
CA LEU A 188 1.14 -7.09 -22.76
C LEU A 188 1.33 -5.96 -23.79
N ASP A 189 0.88 -6.16 -25.03
CA ASP A 189 0.92 -5.10 -26.05
C ASP A 189 -0.01 -3.93 -25.65
N ASP A 190 -1.20 -4.22 -25.12
CA ASP A 190 -2.09 -3.20 -24.56
C ASP A 190 -1.41 -2.46 -23.40
N GLN A 191 -0.74 -3.19 -22.48
CA GLN A 191 0.04 -2.57 -21.40
C GLN A 191 1.20 -1.70 -21.92
N GLY A 192 1.85 -2.12 -23.01
CA GLY A 192 2.95 -1.36 -23.62
C GLY A 192 2.53 0.03 -24.11
N THR A 193 1.23 0.26 -24.32
CA THR A 193 0.71 1.58 -24.70
C THR A 193 0.54 2.55 -23.51
N LEU A 194 0.58 2.05 -22.26
CA LEU A 194 0.20 2.82 -21.08
C LEU A 194 1.05 4.07 -20.87
N THR A 195 2.37 3.96 -20.98
CA THR A 195 3.28 5.10 -20.79
C THR A 195 2.96 6.21 -21.79
N THR A 196 2.86 5.88 -23.08
CA THR A 196 2.44 6.81 -24.14
C THR A 196 1.07 7.46 -23.85
N ARG A 197 0.04 6.66 -23.50
CA ARG A 197 -1.32 7.17 -23.20
C ARG A 197 -1.32 8.15 -22.02
N ILE A 198 -0.60 7.81 -20.95
CA ILE A 198 -0.46 8.65 -19.76
C ILE A 198 0.25 9.97 -20.12
N THR A 199 1.32 9.91 -20.91
CA THR A 199 2.06 11.09 -21.38
C THR A 199 1.17 12.01 -22.21
N GLU A 200 0.39 11.46 -23.14
CA GLU A 200 -0.50 12.24 -24.01
C GLU A 200 -1.58 12.96 -23.18
N ARG A 201 -2.22 12.27 -22.23
CA ARG A 201 -3.17 12.89 -21.28
C ARG A 201 -2.53 14.01 -20.46
N ALA A 202 -1.31 13.80 -19.98
CA ALA A 202 -0.55 14.82 -19.24
C ALA A 202 -0.29 16.08 -20.10
N VAL A 203 0.18 15.90 -21.34
CA VAL A 203 0.44 17.01 -22.28
C VAL A 203 -0.84 17.77 -22.62
N GLU A 204 -1.93 17.06 -22.90
CA GLU A 204 -3.24 17.67 -23.18
C GLU A 204 -3.75 18.49 -22.00
N PHE A 205 -3.64 17.95 -20.79
CA PHE A 205 -4.03 18.66 -19.56
C PHE A 205 -3.22 19.95 -19.36
N ILE A 206 -1.89 19.90 -19.56
CA ILE A 206 -1.04 21.09 -19.48
C ILE A 206 -1.47 22.14 -20.52
N ASN A 207 -1.72 21.73 -21.75
CA ASN A 207 -2.15 22.62 -22.84
C ASN A 207 -3.48 23.32 -22.52
N ARG A 208 -4.45 22.59 -21.95
CA ARG A 208 -5.77 23.14 -21.56
C ARG A 208 -5.69 24.07 -20.34
N ASN A 209 -4.78 23.80 -19.41
CA ASN A 209 -4.73 24.49 -18.12
C ASN A 209 -3.65 25.57 -18.01
N LYS A 210 -2.97 25.96 -19.10
CA LYS A 210 -1.88 26.95 -19.08
C LYS A 210 -2.18 28.32 -18.44
N ASN A 211 -3.46 28.67 -18.28
CA ASN A 211 -3.90 29.93 -17.68
C ASN A 211 -4.35 29.78 -16.21
N ASN A 212 -4.36 28.57 -15.66
CA ASN A 212 -4.78 28.26 -14.29
C ASN A 212 -3.64 27.52 -13.56
N PRO A 213 -3.46 27.72 -12.25
CA PRO A 213 -2.56 26.86 -11.48
C PRO A 213 -3.10 25.43 -11.49
N PHE A 214 -2.22 24.45 -11.69
CA PHE A 214 -2.60 23.05 -11.71
C PHE A 214 -1.66 22.15 -10.91
N PHE A 215 -2.23 21.06 -10.42
CA PHE A 215 -1.50 19.93 -9.88
C PHE A 215 -1.65 18.75 -10.83
N LEU A 216 -0.52 18.22 -11.30
CA LEU A 216 -0.50 17.06 -12.16
C LEU A 216 0.34 15.95 -11.52
N TYR A 217 -0.31 14.87 -11.12
CA TYR A 217 0.35 13.65 -10.65
C TYR A 217 0.42 12.63 -11.80
N VAL A 218 1.62 12.21 -12.17
CA VAL A 218 1.89 11.26 -13.26
C VAL A 218 2.55 9.98 -12.70
N PRO A 219 1.77 9.13 -12.01
CA PRO A 219 2.26 7.86 -11.49
C PRO A 219 2.36 6.80 -12.60
N HIS A 220 3.49 6.73 -13.30
CA HIS A 220 3.70 5.66 -14.28
C HIS A 220 3.63 4.28 -13.59
N PRO A 221 2.87 3.32 -14.13
CA PRO A 221 2.89 1.92 -13.64
C PRO A 221 4.17 1.21 -14.05
N MET A 222 4.96 1.79 -14.96
CA MET A 222 6.26 1.27 -15.36
C MET A 222 7.38 1.88 -14.48
N PRO A 223 8.51 1.20 -14.28
CA PRO A 223 8.91 -0.09 -14.86
C PRO A 223 8.43 -1.37 -14.12
N HIS A 224 7.39 -1.29 -13.29
CA HIS A 224 6.85 -2.44 -12.57
C HIS A 224 6.46 -3.60 -13.51
N GLN A 225 6.72 -4.81 -13.04
CA GLN A 225 6.44 -6.05 -13.75
C GLN A 225 4.91 -6.32 -13.81
N PRO A 226 4.37 -7.01 -14.83
CA PRO A 226 5.06 -7.45 -16.04
C PRO A 226 5.48 -6.26 -16.90
N ILE A 227 6.72 -6.31 -17.36
CA ILE A 227 7.28 -5.21 -18.12
C ILE A 227 6.73 -5.19 -19.54
N ALA A 228 6.24 -4.03 -19.97
CA ALA A 228 5.75 -3.81 -21.32
C ALA A 228 6.13 -2.41 -21.80
N VAL A 229 6.44 -2.29 -23.08
CA VAL A 229 6.92 -1.06 -23.70
C VAL A 229 6.24 -0.86 -25.05
N SER A 230 6.07 0.39 -25.47
CA SER A 230 5.50 0.68 -26.78
C SER A 230 6.43 0.25 -27.92
N GLU A 231 5.85 0.01 -29.10
CA GLU A 231 6.60 -0.28 -30.33
C GLU A 231 7.66 0.79 -30.66
N LYS A 232 7.44 2.04 -30.23
CA LYS A 232 8.38 3.16 -30.47
C LYS A 232 9.73 2.92 -29.80
N PHE A 233 9.74 2.24 -28.65
CA PHE A 233 10.92 2.03 -27.80
C PHE A 233 11.36 0.58 -27.70
N SER A 234 10.56 -0.38 -28.15
CA SER A 234 10.94 -1.80 -28.15
C SER A 234 12.23 -2.06 -28.94
N GLY A 235 13.18 -2.77 -28.30
CA GLY A 235 14.45 -3.21 -28.86
C GLY A 235 15.47 -2.09 -29.11
N LYS A 236 15.46 -1.02 -28.29
CA LYS A 236 16.37 0.14 -28.45
C LYS A 236 17.52 0.17 -27.45
N SER A 237 17.37 -0.48 -26.30
CA SER A 237 18.35 -0.55 -25.23
C SER A 237 19.18 -1.83 -25.27
N GLU A 238 20.44 -1.73 -24.83
CA GLU A 238 21.32 -2.88 -24.61
C GLU A 238 20.86 -3.75 -23.42
N LEU A 239 20.11 -3.18 -22.47
CA LEU A 239 19.54 -3.89 -21.32
C LEU A 239 18.23 -4.64 -21.67
N GLY A 240 17.71 -4.45 -22.89
CA GLY A 240 16.44 -5.00 -23.36
C GLY A 240 15.23 -4.26 -22.80
N LEU A 241 14.12 -4.98 -22.58
CA LEU A 241 12.82 -4.39 -22.25
C LEU A 241 12.85 -3.40 -21.09
N TYR A 242 13.64 -3.66 -20.05
CA TYR A 242 13.77 -2.71 -18.94
C TYR A 242 14.36 -1.37 -19.36
N GLY A 243 15.46 -1.39 -20.11
CA GLY A 243 16.07 -0.15 -20.61
C GLY A 243 15.19 0.54 -21.65
N ASP A 244 14.43 -0.21 -22.46
CA ASP A 244 13.45 0.35 -23.40
C ASP A 244 12.35 1.14 -22.67
N VAL A 245 11.81 0.56 -21.59
CA VAL A 245 10.84 1.23 -20.71
C VAL A 245 11.43 2.49 -20.08
N MET A 246 12.66 2.41 -19.57
CA MET A 246 13.33 3.58 -18.98
C MET A 246 13.54 4.70 -20.00
N MET A 247 13.85 4.37 -21.26
CA MET A 247 13.92 5.33 -22.35
C MET A 247 12.55 5.95 -22.69
N GLU A 248 11.46 5.19 -22.60
CA GLU A 248 10.10 5.72 -22.82
C GLU A 248 9.65 6.63 -21.66
N ILE A 249 9.96 6.29 -20.42
CA ILE A 249 9.71 7.15 -19.25
C ILE A 249 10.50 8.47 -19.38
N ASP A 250 11.77 8.40 -19.80
CA ASP A 250 12.57 9.60 -20.08
C ASP A 250 11.93 10.47 -21.17
N TRP A 251 11.46 9.87 -22.26
CA TRP A 251 10.71 10.57 -23.30
C TRP A 251 9.44 11.23 -22.75
N SER A 252 8.69 10.54 -21.88
CA SER A 252 7.50 11.11 -21.21
C SER A 252 7.84 12.39 -20.46
N VAL A 253 8.94 12.39 -19.69
CA VAL A 253 9.42 13.58 -18.97
C VAL A 253 9.79 14.70 -19.95
N GLY A 254 10.49 14.35 -21.03
CA GLY A 254 10.80 15.29 -22.12
C GLY A 254 9.55 15.96 -22.70
N LYS A 255 8.48 15.20 -22.95
CA LYS A 255 7.21 15.71 -23.49
C LYS A 255 6.46 16.62 -22.53
N ILE A 256 6.47 16.31 -21.24
CA ILE A 256 5.90 17.19 -20.21
C ILE A 256 6.65 18.53 -20.17
N ILE A 257 7.99 18.51 -20.15
CA ILE A 257 8.81 19.73 -20.16
C ILE A 257 8.62 20.53 -21.46
N GLU A 258 8.57 19.85 -22.61
CA GLU A 258 8.29 20.47 -23.90
C GLU A 258 6.93 21.20 -23.90
N ALA A 259 5.87 20.56 -23.38
CA ALA A 259 4.55 21.17 -23.26
C ALA A 259 4.58 22.43 -22.37
N LEU A 260 5.29 22.40 -21.23
CA LEU A 260 5.44 23.57 -20.37
C LEU A 260 6.15 24.73 -21.06
N LYS A 261 7.22 24.44 -21.82
CA LYS A 261 7.97 25.45 -22.58
C LYS A 261 7.12 26.04 -23.70
N ASN A 262 6.41 25.20 -24.45
CA ASN A 262 5.53 25.63 -25.55
C ASN A 262 4.39 26.53 -25.06
N ASN A 263 3.93 26.35 -23.82
CA ASN A 263 2.91 27.18 -23.20
C ASN A 263 3.46 28.37 -22.39
N GLY A 264 4.78 28.55 -22.32
CA GLY A 264 5.40 29.68 -21.61
C GLY A 264 5.21 29.67 -20.09
N ILE A 265 5.02 28.48 -19.50
CA ILE A 265 4.76 28.28 -18.06
C ILE A 265 5.86 27.47 -17.34
N ASP A 266 6.90 27.06 -18.06
CA ASP A 266 8.04 26.27 -17.53
C ASP A 266 8.72 26.95 -16.32
N ASN A 267 8.94 28.26 -16.37
CA ASN A 267 9.67 28.96 -15.31
C ASN A 267 8.97 28.91 -13.95
N ASN A 268 7.63 29.00 -13.93
CA ASN A 268 6.83 28.96 -12.70
C ASN A 268 6.15 27.60 -12.49
N THR A 269 6.86 26.51 -12.81
CA THR A 269 6.39 25.15 -12.58
C THR A 269 7.43 24.36 -11.79
N LEU A 270 7.02 23.79 -10.66
CA LEU A 270 7.81 22.80 -9.92
C LEU A 270 7.53 21.42 -10.50
N ILE A 271 8.58 20.74 -10.98
CA ILE A 271 8.53 19.34 -11.38
C ILE A 271 9.35 18.52 -10.38
N ILE A 272 8.73 17.49 -9.82
CA ILE A 272 9.35 16.50 -8.94
C ILE A 272 9.34 15.16 -9.67
N TYR A 273 10.48 14.51 -9.81
CA TYR A 273 10.61 13.15 -10.33
C TYR A 273 11.13 12.24 -9.23
N ALA A 274 10.46 11.13 -8.94
CA ALA A 274 10.92 10.13 -7.96
C ALA A 274 10.33 8.73 -8.23
N SER A 275 10.75 7.72 -7.47
CA SER A 275 10.20 6.36 -7.48
C SER A 275 9.43 6.03 -6.19
N ASP A 276 8.47 5.11 -6.25
CA ASP A 276 7.64 4.69 -5.12
C ASP A 276 8.31 3.69 -4.17
N ASN A 277 9.34 3.00 -4.63
CA ASN A 277 10.27 2.21 -3.83
C ASN A 277 11.49 1.82 -4.69
N GLY A 278 12.44 1.12 -4.07
CA GLY A 278 13.57 0.52 -4.78
C GLY A 278 13.18 -0.62 -5.74
N PRO A 279 14.17 -1.21 -6.42
CA PRO A 279 13.97 -2.13 -7.53
C PRO A 279 13.51 -3.51 -7.08
N TRP A 280 12.76 -4.18 -7.96
CA TRP A 280 12.28 -5.54 -7.74
C TRP A 280 13.28 -6.59 -8.24
N LEU A 281 14.41 -6.69 -7.52
CA LEU A 281 15.64 -7.37 -7.95
C LEU A 281 15.50 -8.86 -8.32
N ASN A 282 14.47 -9.56 -7.84
CA ASN A 282 14.30 -10.99 -8.17
C ASN A 282 13.87 -11.21 -9.63
N PHE A 283 13.57 -10.17 -10.41
CA PHE A 283 13.42 -10.25 -11.88
C PHE A 283 14.76 -10.10 -12.64
N GLY A 284 15.89 -10.19 -11.93
CA GLY A 284 17.22 -10.14 -12.51
C GLY A 284 17.48 -8.81 -13.23
N LYS A 285 18.03 -8.86 -14.43
CA LYS A 285 18.34 -7.65 -15.23
C LYS A 285 17.12 -6.79 -15.57
N TRP A 286 15.90 -7.33 -15.43
CA TRP A 286 14.66 -6.59 -15.65
C TRP A 286 13.96 -6.19 -14.35
N GLY A 287 14.60 -6.38 -13.21
CA GLY A 287 14.12 -5.91 -11.91
C GLY A 287 14.56 -4.48 -11.55
N GLY A 288 15.41 -3.85 -12.37
CA GLY A 288 16.07 -2.58 -12.06
C GLY A 288 17.34 -2.72 -11.23
N SER A 289 17.99 -1.60 -10.93
CA SER A 289 19.28 -1.55 -10.25
C SER A 289 19.22 -0.73 -8.96
N ALA A 290 19.64 -1.34 -7.84
CA ALA A 290 19.82 -0.61 -6.58
C ALA A 290 21.14 0.21 -6.60
N GLY A 291 21.93 0.10 -7.67
CA GLY A 291 23.28 0.65 -7.71
C GLY A 291 24.15 0.05 -6.60
N PRO A 292 24.85 0.88 -5.80
CA PRO A 292 25.71 0.40 -4.71
C PRO A 292 24.94 0.03 -3.43
N LEU A 293 23.62 0.19 -3.42
CA LEU A 293 22.81 0.05 -2.21
C LEU A 293 22.43 -1.41 -1.96
N ARG A 294 22.25 -1.76 -0.68
CA ARG A 294 21.93 -3.13 -0.26
C ARG A 294 20.46 -3.47 -0.47
N GLU A 295 20.21 -4.65 -1.03
CA GLU A 295 18.88 -5.25 -1.21
C GLU A 295 17.96 -4.40 -2.12
N GLY A 296 16.63 -4.59 -2.04
CA GLY A 296 15.67 -3.94 -2.94
C GLY A 296 14.26 -3.88 -2.34
N LYS A 297 13.24 -3.77 -3.21
CA LYS A 297 11.81 -3.72 -2.87
C LYS A 297 11.44 -4.72 -1.78
N GLY A 298 10.60 -4.30 -0.83
CA GLY A 298 10.16 -5.16 0.26
C GLY A 298 11.15 -5.30 1.42
N THR A 299 12.21 -4.49 1.44
CA THR A 299 13.17 -4.38 2.55
C THR A 299 13.42 -2.91 2.86
N MET A 300 13.83 -2.59 4.10
CA MET A 300 14.21 -1.21 4.48
C MET A 300 15.73 -1.03 4.63
N TRP A 301 16.48 -1.87 3.94
CA TRP A 301 17.86 -1.56 3.57
C TRP A 301 17.86 -0.42 2.54
N GLU A 302 19.01 0.20 2.32
CA GLU A 302 19.10 1.39 1.47
C GLU A 302 18.56 1.14 0.06
N GLY A 303 18.77 -0.05 -0.51
CA GLY A 303 18.32 -0.37 -1.86
C GLY A 303 16.81 -0.50 -2.00
N GLY A 304 16.06 -0.71 -0.90
CA GLY A 304 14.60 -0.70 -0.91
C GLY A 304 13.98 0.65 -0.59
N ALA A 305 14.61 1.43 0.30
CA ALA A 305 14.05 2.66 0.86
C ALA A 305 14.57 3.95 0.20
N ARG A 306 15.83 3.98 -0.26
CA ARG A 306 16.44 5.14 -0.91
C ARG A 306 16.17 5.09 -2.42
N VAL A 307 15.57 6.13 -2.96
CA VAL A 307 15.09 6.19 -4.35
C VAL A 307 15.66 7.42 -5.07
N PRO A 308 15.72 7.45 -6.41
CA PRO A 308 16.15 8.65 -7.11
C PRO A 308 15.14 9.77 -6.89
N CYS A 309 15.59 11.01 -6.76
CA CYS A 309 14.72 12.17 -6.68
C CYS A 309 15.37 13.41 -7.29
N ILE A 310 14.66 14.03 -8.24
CA ILE A 310 15.08 15.25 -8.94
C ILE A 310 13.96 16.27 -8.84
N MET A 311 14.32 17.51 -8.49
CA MET A 311 13.38 18.63 -8.41
C MET A 311 13.86 19.79 -9.27
N ARG A 312 13.00 20.30 -10.15
CA ARG A 312 13.30 21.41 -11.06
C ARG A 312 12.22 22.48 -10.95
N TRP A 313 12.61 23.71 -10.70
CA TRP A 313 11.74 24.89 -10.72
C TRP A 313 12.58 26.12 -11.13
N PRO A 314 12.63 26.47 -12.42
CA PRO A 314 13.63 27.41 -12.94
C PRO A 314 13.63 28.80 -12.28
N GLU A 315 12.48 29.28 -11.81
CA GLU A 315 12.40 30.58 -11.14
C GLU A 315 12.95 30.57 -9.70
N LYS A 316 12.92 29.43 -9.00
CA LYS A 316 13.24 29.35 -7.56
C LYS A 316 14.47 28.50 -7.23
N ILE A 317 14.73 27.48 -8.03
CA ILE A 317 15.82 26.52 -7.81
C ILE A 317 16.97 26.88 -8.75
N LYS A 318 18.18 27.04 -8.18
CA LYS A 318 19.40 27.19 -8.97
C LYS A 318 19.72 25.87 -9.66
N SER A 319 20.24 25.95 -10.89
CA SER A 319 20.68 24.78 -11.64
C SER A 319 21.88 24.09 -10.99
N ASN A 320 22.05 22.81 -11.32
CA ASN A 320 23.20 21.97 -11.01
C ASN A 320 23.48 21.85 -9.51
N GLN A 321 22.44 21.65 -8.70
CA GLN A 321 22.55 21.40 -7.27
C GLN A 321 22.55 19.90 -6.97
N VAL A 322 23.39 19.48 -6.03
CA VAL A 322 23.35 18.13 -5.45
C VAL A 322 23.14 18.27 -3.96
N ILE A 323 22.10 17.62 -3.44
CA ILE A 323 21.72 17.71 -2.04
C ILE A 323 21.79 16.32 -1.40
N SER A 324 22.57 16.22 -0.32
CA SER A 324 22.73 15.01 0.47
C SER A 324 22.05 15.08 1.84
N ASN A 325 21.23 16.12 2.08
CA ASN A 325 20.34 16.16 3.24
C ASN A 325 19.33 15.01 3.15
N ILE A 326 18.96 14.48 4.31
CA ILE A 326 17.86 13.52 4.40
C ILE A 326 16.58 14.23 3.95
N ALA A 327 15.89 13.65 2.99
CA ALA A 327 14.56 14.06 2.55
C ALA A 327 13.73 12.81 2.23
N GLY A 328 12.41 12.94 2.17
CA GLY A 328 11.58 11.83 1.72
C GLY A 328 10.26 12.24 1.11
N THR A 329 9.51 11.25 0.63
CA THR A 329 8.19 11.50 0.01
C THR A 329 7.22 12.20 0.96
N ILE A 330 7.34 11.93 2.27
CA ILE A 330 6.55 12.60 3.31
C ILE A 330 6.80 14.12 3.39
N ASP A 331 7.94 14.61 2.90
CA ASP A 331 8.30 16.03 2.93
C ASP A 331 7.65 16.84 1.79
N ILE A 332 7.04 16.17 0.80
CA ILE A 332 6.48 16.83 -0.38
C ILE A 332 5.23 17.64 -0.03
N LEU A 333 4.28 17.08 0.74
CA LEU A 333 3.06 17.79 1.13
C LEU A 333 3.35 19.10 1.89
N PRO A 334 4.16 19.12 2.97
CA PRO A 334 4.48 20.36 3.67
C PRO A 334 5.30 21.34 2.82
N THR A 335 6.14 20.85 1.91
CA THR A 335 6.84 21.72 0.95
C THR A 335 5.85 22.43 0.03
N ILE A 336 4.86 21.70 -0.50
CA ILE A 336 3.79 22.27 -1.33
C ILE A 336 2.93 23.26 -0.53
N ALA A 337 2.60 22.94 0.72
CA ALA A 337 1.86 23.85 1.60
C ALA A 337 2.61 25.17 1.78
N ASP A 338 3.93 25.12 2.02
CA ASP A 338 4.79 26.29 2.17
C ASP A 338 4.86 27.12 0.88
N ILE A 339 4.93 26.46 -0.29
CA ILE A 339 4.91 27.11 -1.62
C ILE A 339 3.66 27.96 -1.83
N ILE A 340 2.49 27.45 -1.43
CA ILE A 340 1.21 28.17 -1.58
C ILE A 340 0.87 29.06 -0.37
N GLY A 341 1.75 29.12 0.64
CA GLY A 341 1.56 29.90 1.86
C GLY A 341 0.51 29.33 2.82
N GLU A 342 0.16 28.04 2.71
CA GLU A 342 -0.77 27.37 3.61
C GLU A 342 -0.06 26.90 4.88
N LYS A 343 -0.62 27.27 6.03
CA LYS A 343 -0.07 26.95 7.36
C LYS A 343 -0.93 25.97 8.14
N ASN A 344 -2.17 25.75 7.70
CA ASN A 344 -3.17 24.96 8.40
C ASN A 344 -3.51 23.69 7.62
N ILE A 345 -2.56 22.75 7.62
CA ILE A 345 -2.80 21.38 7.15
C ILE A 345 -3.70 20.68 8.18
N LYS A 346 -4.82 20.11 7.74
CA LYS A 346 -5.87 19.61 8.65
C LYS A 346 -5.45 18.38 9.45
N ASN A 347 -4.61 17.53 8.88
CA ASN A 347 -4.14 16.30 9.51
C ASN A 347 -2.75 16.52 10.10
N LYS A 348 -2.42 15.78 11.16
CA LYS A 348 -1.04 15.71 11.65
C LYS A 348 -0.17 15.02 10.60
N ILE A 349 0.96 15.64 10.29
CA ILE A 349 1.93 15.15 9.32
C ILE A 349 3.30 14.93 9.97
N ASP A 350 4.13 14.12 9.32
CA ASP A 350 5.50 13.80 9.76
C ASP A 350 6.57 14.48 8.88
N GLY A 351 6.16 14.97 7.72
CA GLY A 351 6.99 15.71 6.78
C GLY A 351 7.41 17.08 7.29
N VAL A 352 8.47 17.60 6.69
CA VAL A 352 8.96 18.97 6.88
C VAL A 352 9.12 19.67 5.53
N SER A 353 9.03 21.00 5.50
CA SER A 353 9.23 21.76 4.25
C SER A 353 10.70 21.71 3.80
N LEU A 354 10.92 21.39 2.52
CA LEU A 354 12.23 21.41 1.86
C LEU A 354 12.57 22.78 1.26
N MET A 355 11.71 23.79 1.40
CA MET A 355 11.95 25.14 0.87
C MET A 355 13.29 25.76 1.30
N PRO A 356 13.81 25.56 2.53
CA PRO A 356 15.14 26.02 2.90
C PRO A 356 16.26 25.48 1.99
N LEU A 357 16.11 24.26 1.48
CA LEU A 357 17.05 23.64 0.56
C LEU A 357 16.94 24.23 -0.85
N PHE A 358 15.73 24.54 -1.33
CA PHE A 358 15.50 25.14 -2.65
C PHE A 358 16.16 26.51 -2.78
N TYR A 359 16.14 27.31 -1.70
CA TYR A 359 16.78 28.61 -1.65
C TYR A 359 18.27 28.57 -1.32
N SER A 360 18.86 27.38 -1.20
CA SER A 360 20.26 27.17 -0.81
C SER A 360 20.62 27.91 0.48
N ILE A 361 19.73 27.90 1.48
CA ILE A 361 20.01 28.53 2.77
C ILE A 361 21.22 27.83 3.41
N PRO A 362 22.28 28.57 3.80
CA PRO A 362 23.47 27.95 4.40
C PRO A 362 23.13 27.10 5.62
N ASN A 363 23.69 25.89 5.66
CA ASN A 363 23.49 24.91 6.75
C ASN A 363 22.03 24.47 6.97
N ALA A 364 21.13 24.69 6.01
CA ALA A 364 19.78 24.19 6.10
C ALA A 364 19.79 22.66 6.24
N ASN A 365 19.08 22.17 7.27
CA ASN A 365 18.89 20.75 7.52
C ASN A 365 17.46 20.53 8.04
N PRO A 366 16.45 20.65 7.16
CA PRO A 366 15.05 20.61 7.59
C PRO A 366 14.69 19.28 8.26
N ARG A 367 15.34 18.18 7.83
CA ARG A 367 15.19 16.85 8.40
C ARG A 367 16.55 16.29 8.78
N ASN A 368 16.70 15.92 10.04
CA ASN A 368 17.89 15.23 10.54
C ASN A 368 17.63 13.77 10.92
N GLU A 369 16.36 13.36 10.99
CA GLU A 369 15.92 12.08 11.52
C GLU A 369 14.91 11.41 10.58
N LEU A 370 14.97 10.09 10.48
CA LEU A 370 14.09 9.27 9.65
C LEU A 370 13.82 7.91 10.32
N PHE A 371 12.58 7.43 10.20
CA PHE A 371 12.15 6.13 10.68
C PHE A 371 11.92 5.20 9.48
N TYR A 372 12.38 3.96 9.59
CA TYR A 372 12.28 2.98 8.54
C TYR A 372 11.27 1.92 8.98
N TYR A 373 10.08 1.97 8.40
CA TYR A 373 9.04 1.00 8.69
C TYR A 373 8.82 0.05 7.51
N TYR A 374 8.41 -1.18 7.81
CA TYR A 374 7.89 -2.10 6.78
C TYR A 374 6.76 -2.97 7.33
N GLY A 375 5.61 -2.92 6.66
CA GLY A 375 4.40 -3.61 7.08
C GLY A 375 3.78 -2.97 8.32
N GLU A 376 4.39 -3.14 9.49
CA GLU A 376 4.01 -2.50 10.78
C GLU A 376 5.19 -2.53 11.78
N LYS A 377 6.41 -2.76 11.27
CA LYS A 377 7.60 -3.06 12.08
C LYS A 377 8.56 -1.90 11.95
N LEU A 378 9.06 -1.42 13.09
CA LEU A 378 10.17 -0.46 13.07
C LEU A 378 11.46 -1.24 12.76
N ILE A 379 11.94 -1.10 11.53
CA ILE A 379 13.11 -1.82 11.02
C ILE A 379 14.39 -1.11 11.40
N ALA A 380 14.43 0.22 11.27
CA ALA A 380 15.60 1.03 11.56
C ALA A 380 15.22 2.47 11.90
N VAL A 381 16.17 3.21 12.46
CA VAL A 381 16.11 4.67 12.55
C VAL A 381 17.43 5.26 12.04
N ARG A 382 17.37 6.50 11.55
CA ARG A 382 18.55 7.24 11.10
C ARG A 382 18.59 8.61 11.75
N LYS A 383 19.79 9.04 12.14
CA LYS A 383 20.11 10.42 12.53
C LYS A 383 21.41 10.87 11.86
N GLY A 384 21.33 11.89 11.01
CA GLY A 384 22.48 12.33 10.22
C GLY A 384 23.05 11.19 9.36
N LYS A 385 24.32 10.84 9.56
CA LYS A 385 24.98 9.74 8.82
C LYS A 385 24.72 8.34 9.40
N TRP A 386 24.24 8.26 10.64
CA TRP A 386 24.13 7.00 11.36
C TRP A 386 22.76 6.35 11.17
N LYS A 387 22.75 5.09 10.76
CA LYS A 387 21.54 4.25 10.67
C LYS A 387 21.68 3.06 11.62
N LEU A 388 20.74 2.92 12.55
CA LEU A 388 20.63 1.78 13.46
C LEU A 388 19.51 0.86 12.99
N VAL A 389 19.85 -0.38 12.67
CA VAL A 389 18.92 -1.44 12.29
C VAL A 389 18.59 -2.27 13.53
N PHE A 390 17.30 -2.53 13.78
CA PHE A 390 16.85 -3.35 14.89
C PHE A 390 16.79 -4.84 14.52
N PRO A 391 16.90 -5.75 15.50
CA PRO A 391 16.80 -7.19 15.23
C PRO A 391 15.48 -7.59 14.57
N HIS A 392 15.56 -8.17 13.37
CA HIS A 392 14.37 -8.61 12.63
C HIS A 392 14.72 -9.65 11.57
N ILE A 393 13.68 -10.20 10.95
CA ILE A 393 13.77 -11.09 9.79
C ILE A 393 13.19 -10.35 8.59
N TYR A 394 13.86 -10.44 7.45
CA TYR A 394 13.48 -9.79 6.21
C TYR A 394 13.59 -10.77 5.02
N ARG A 395 12.88 -10.47 3.92
CA ARG A 395 13.14 -11.12 2.62
C ARG A 395 14.51 -10.69 2.13
N SER A 396 15.25 -11.54 1.44
CA SER A 396 16.56 -11.17 0.89
C SER A 396 16.67 -11.58 -0.58
N TYR A 397 17.40 -10.78 -1.35
CA TYR A 397 17.79 -11.08 -2.73
C TYR A 397 19.20 -11.69 -2.80
N ILE A 398 19.87 -11.86 -1.65
CA ILE A 398 21.22 -12.42 -1.56
C ILE A 398 21.15 -13.95 -1.49
N ASN A 399 22.12 -14.63 -2.11
CA ASN A 399 22.25 -16.10 -2.16
C ASN A 399 21.03 -16.81 -2.77
N VAL A 400 20.33 -16.15 -3.69
CA VAL A 400 19.27 -16.73 -4.51
C VAL A 400 19.51 -16.37 -5.97
N GLU A 401 19.16 -17.28 -6.87
CA GLU A 401 19.23 -17.01 -8.31
C GLU A 401 18.06 -16.09 -8.69
N PRO A 402 18.32 -14.93 -9.34
CA PRO A 402 17.24 -14.12 -9.87
C PRO A 402 16.52 -14.85 -11.00
N GLY A 403 15.31 -14.39 -11.30
CA GLY A 403 14.51 -14.92 -12.39
C GLY A 403 15.01 -14.50 -13.76
N GLU A 404 14.54 -15.23 -14.77
CA GLU A 404 14.81 -15.00 -16.20
C GLU A 404 13.50 -15.05 -16.99
N ASN A 405 13.50 -14.55 -18.23
CA ASN A 405 12.39 -14.65 -19.18
C ASN A 405 11.05 -14.11 -18.64
N LEU A 406 11.07 -12.91 -18.05
CA LEU A 406 9.90 -12.22 -17.47
C LEU A 406 9.38 -12.82 -16.15
N HIS A 407 9.90 -13.95 -15.66
CA HIS A 407 9.45 -14.53 -14.39
C HIS A 407 10.34 -14.14 -13.22
N PRO A 408 9.78 -14.00 -11.99
CA PRO A 408 10.55 -13.75 -10.79
C PRO A 408 11.32 -15.00 -10.31
N GLY A 409 12.51 -14.78 -9.78
CA GLY A 409 13.24 -15.73 -8.95
C GLY A 409 12.71 -15.78 -7.51
N PRO A 410 13.12 -16.76 -6.71
CA PRO A 410 12.74 -16.86 -5.31
C PRO A 410 13.32 -15.73 -4.46
N TYR A 411 12.76 -15.54 -3.26
CA TYR A 411 13.40 -14.75 -2.23
C TYR A 411 14.14 -15.65 -1.24
N GLY A 412 15.31 -15.21 -0.82
CA GLY A 412 15.99 -15.69 0.37
C GLY A 412 15.37 -15.10 1.63
N LYS A 413 15.95 -15.46 2.78
CA LYS A 413 15.55 -14.97 4.10
C LYS A 413 16.77 -14.44 4.84
N GLY A 414 16.76 -13.13 5.11
CA GLY A 414 17.77 -12.46 5.92
C GLY A 414 17.35 -12.37 7.39
N LYS A 415 18.34 -12.22 8.27
CA LYS A 415 18.15 -11.92 9.69
C LYS A 415 19.17 -10.84 10.08
N ALA A 416 18.68 -9.73 10.62
CA ALA A 416 19.51 -8.66 11.16
C ALA A 416 19.60 -8.79 12.69
N GLY A 417 20.76 -8.42 13.23
CA GLY A 417 20.97 -8.12 14.65
C GLY A 417 20.63 -6.66 14.96
N LEU A 418 21.21 -6.15 16.05
CA LEU A 418 21.25 -4.72 16.33
C LEU A 418 22.52 -4.17 15.67
N GLU A 419 22.38 -3.56 14.49
CA GLU A 419 23.50 -3.24 13.58
C GLU A 419 23.55 -1.73 13.33
N LEU A 420 24.75 -1.13 13.34
CA LEU A 420 24.95 0.31 13.14
C LEU A 420 25.81 0.58 11.89
N TYR A 421 25.35 1.45 11.01
CA TYR A 421 26.04 1.81 9.76
C TYR A 421 26.33 3.30 9.65
N ASP A 422 27.51 3.65 9.14
CA ASP A 422 27.89 5.02 8.73
C ASP A 422 27.62 5.21 7.23
N LEU A 423 26.44 5.72 6.89
CA LEU A 423 26.01 5.87 5.50
C LEU A 423 26.83 6.89 4.69
N ASN A 424 27.70 7.69 5.30
CA ASN A 424 28.61 8.54 4.53
C ASN A 424 29.79 7.75 3.96
N ASN A 425 30.22 6.70 4.67
CA ASN A 425 31.40 5.90 4.32
C ASN A 425 31.02 4.51 3.78
N ASP A 426 29.80 4.04 4.05
CA ASP A 426 29.30 2.71 3.72
C ASP A 426 27.80 2.76 3.36
N ILE A 427 27.49 3.29 2.18
CA ILE A 427 26.10 3.32 1.64
C ILE A 427 25.54 1.93 1.32
N GLY A 428 26.42 0.92 1.23
CA GLY A 428 26.07 -0.47 0.98
C GLY A 428 25.79 -1.27 2.24
N GLU A 429 25.86 -0.66 3.44
CA GLU A 429 25.53 -1.28 4.72
C GLU A 429 26.25 -2.62 4.91
N THR A 430 27.57 -2.61 4.69
CA THR A 430 28.44 -3.79 4.67
C THR A 430 29.22 -3.98 5.98
N THR A 431 29.45 -2.92 6.74
CA THR A 431 30.27 -2.92 7.96
C THR A 431 29.45 -2.49 9.17
N ASP A 432 29.12 -3.46 10.04
CA ASP A 432 28.47 -3.18 11.32
C ASP A 432 29.46 -2.56 12.32
N LEU A 433 29.08 -1.41 12.87
CA LEU A 433 29.86 -0.60 13.80
C LEU A 433 29.23 -0.53 15.20
N ALA A 434 28.19 -1.33 15.49
CA ALA A 434 27.44 -1.25 16.75
C ALA A 434 28.32 -1.48 17.98
N GLU A 435 29.25 -2.44 17.92
CA GLU A 435 30.17 -2.71 19.03
C GLU A 435 31.16 -1.56 19.28
N GLN A 436 31.51 -0.80 18.24
CA GLN A 436 32.51 0.28 18.31
C GLN A 436 31.92 1.60 18.79
N PHE A 437 30.64 1.88 18.49
CA PHE A 437 29.99 3.16 18.80
C PHE A 437 28.74 2.98 19.66
N GLN A 438 28.90 2.35 20.82
CA GLN A 438 27.79 2.04 21.74
C GLN A 438 27.00 3.29 22.20
N ASP A 439 27.66 4.44 22.34
CA ASP A 439 26.98 5.69 22.70
C ASP A 439 26.02 6.15 21.59
N ILE A 440 26.39 5.96 20.32
CA ILE A 440 25.55 6.28 19.16
C ILE A 440 24.40 5.27 19.04
N VAL A 441 24.67 3.98 19.30
CA VAL A 441 23.62 2.95 19.36
C VAL A 441 22.57 3.37 20.38
N LYS A 442 22.98 3.73 21.59
CA LYS A 442 22.05 4.15 22.65
C LYS A 442 21.22 5.38 22.27
N GLU A 443 21.84 6.39 21.66
CA GLU A 443 21.13 7.57 21.16
C GLU A 443 20.05 7.20 20.12
N LEU A 444 20.39 6.29 19.19
CA LEU A 444 19.46 5.85 18.16
C LEU A 444 18.41 4.87 18.70
N GLU A 445 18.70 4.09 19.74
CA GLU A 445 17.69 3.32 20.45
C GLU A 445 16.65 4.24 21.09
N GLU A 446 17.06 5.35 21.73
CA GLU A 446 16.15 6.36 22.26
C GLU A 446 15.26 6.98 21.16
N LEU A 447 15.83 7.25 19.98
CA LEU A 447 15.06 7.68 18.81
C LEU A 447 14.06 6.60 18.35
N GLY A 448 14.47 5.34 18.37
CA GLY A 448 13.57 4.20 18.10
C GLY A 448 12.44 4.10 19.11
N GLU A 449 12.70 4.34 20.39
CA GLU A 449 11.68 4.36 21.44
C GLU A 449 10.64 5.47 21.23
N GLN A 450 11.05 6.63 20.72
CA GLN A 450 10.14 7.71 20.32
C GLN A 450 9.25 7.27 19.16
N ALA A 451 9.83 6.68 18.11
CA ALA A 451 9.09 6.15 16.97
C ALA A 451 8.07 5.09 17.42
N ARG A 452 8.48 4.14 18.26
CA ARG A 452 7.60 3.11 18.84
C ARG A 452 6.44 3.69 19.63
N THR A 453 6.67 4.75 20.40
CA THR A 453 5.64 5.41 21.21
C THR A 453 4.60 6.13 20.36
N ILE A 454 5.02 6.71 19.22
CA ILE A 454 4.15 7.50 18.34
C ILE A 454 3.44 6.59 17.33
N LEU A 455 4.19 5.76 16.63
CA LEU A 455 3.74 5.00 15.45
C LEU A 455 3.60 3.49 15.69
N GLY A 456 4.02 3.00 16.85
CA GLY A 456 3.94 1.58 17.20
C GLY A 456 5.10 0.76 16.63
N ASP A 457 5.13 -0.52 16.99
CA ASP A 457 6.09 -1.49 16.46
C ASP A 457 5.65 -2.93 16.75
N LYS A 458 5.34 -3.67 15.69
CA LYS A 458 4.90 -5.06 15.76
C LYS A 458 5.98 -6.02 16.24
N ILE A 459 7.27 -5.70 16.10
CA ILE A 459 8.35 -6.56 16.59
C ILE A 459 8.32 -6.61 18.13
N THR A 460 8.06 -5.48 18.77
CA THR A 460 8.01 -5.34 20.22
C THR A 460 6.60 -5.41 20.80
N GLY A 461 5.58 -5.55 19.95
CA GLY A 461 4.17 -5.58 20.36
C GLY A 461 3.63 -4.24 20.85
N ARG A 462 4.30 -3.13 20.49
CA ARG A 462 3.93 -1.79 20.95
C ARG A 462 2.87 -1.15 20.06
N ILE A 463 1.96 -0.47 20.73
CA ILE A 463 0.86 0.30 20.13
C ILE A 463 1.28 1.77 20.10
N GLY A 464 1.23 2.38 18.91
CA GLY A 464 1.54 3.80 18.75
C GLY A 464 0.38 4.67 19.21
N SER A 465 0.67 5.72 19.97
CA SER A 465 -0.36 6.67 20.45
C SER A 465 -1.02 7.48 19.33
N GLU A 466 -0.38 7.56 18.17
CA GLU A 466 -0.86 8.32 17.01
C GLU A 466 -0.82 7.51 15.71
N ALA A 467 -0.61 6.21 15.81
CA ALA A 467 -0.75 5.30 14.69
C ALA A 467 -2.22 5.22 14.29
N TYR A 468 -2.51 4.93 13.02
CA TYR A 468 -3.88 4.65 12.60
C TYR A 468 -4.42 3.52 13.49
N THR A 469 -5.70 3.57 13.87
CA THR A 469 -6.29 2.66 14.88
C THR A 469 -6.16 1.17 14.56
N THR A 470 -5.73 0.80 13.35
CA THR A 470 -5.41 -0.57 12.95
C THR A 470 -3.99 -1.02 13.29
N ILE A 471 -3.12 -0.13 13.78
CA ILE A 471 -1.71 -0.46 14.03
C ILE A 471 -1.57 -1.00 15.41
N CYS A 472 -1.31 -2.31 15.46
CA CYS A 472 -0.99 -3.05 16.66
C CYS A 472 -1.98 -2.77 17.80
N GLY A 473 -3.06 -3.55 17.90
CA GLY A 473 -3.68 -3.75 19.22
C GLY A 473 -4.72 -2.73 19.68
N VAL A 474 -5.46 -2.08 18.78
CA VAL A 474 -6.90 -2.01 19.10
C VAL A 474 -7.38 -3.43 18.86
N PRO A 475 -7.65 -4.24 19.90
CA PRO A 475 -8.33 -5.49 19.67
C PRO A 475 -9.57 -5.12 18.87
N PRO A 476 -9.81 -5.80 17.73
CA PRO A 476 -11.01 -5.59 16.93
C PRO A 476 -12.21 -5.51 17.86
N SER A 477 -13.15 -4.61 17.59
CA SER A 477 -14.28 -4.40 18.48
C SER A 477 -15.01 -5.73 18.70
N LEU A 478 -14.70 -6.39 19.82
CA LEU A 478 -15.26 -7.68 20.14
C LEU A 478 -16.73 -7.46 20.44
N VAL A 479 -17.57 -8.26 19.81
CA VAL A 479 -19.00 -8.27 20.10
C VAL A 479 -19.16 -9.05 21.39
N LYS A 480 -19.55 -8.38 22.47
CA LYS A 480 -19.91 -9.08 23.70
C LYS A 480 -21.21 -9.85 23.48
N LEU A 481 -21.17 -11.14 23.75
CA LEU A 481 -22.28 -12.07 23.60
C LEU A 481 -22.55 -12.71 24.97
N ASP A 482 -23.81 -12.68 25.41
CA ASP A 482 -24.24 -13.31 26.66
C ASP A 482 -25.05 -14.56 26.34
N HIS A 483 -24.63 -15.71 26.88
CA HIS A 483 -25.27 -17.01 26.66
C HIS A 483 -24.84 -18.03 27.72
N SER A 484 -25.59 -19.14 27.79
CA SER A 484 -25.41 -20.19 28.81
C SER A 484 -24.12 -21.00 28.67
N GLY A 485 -23.43 -20.87 27.53
CA GLY A 485 -22.13 -21.50 27.26
C GLY A 485 -20.95 -20.79 27.91
N VAL A 486 -21.10 -19.51 28.29
CA VAL A 486 -19.99 -18.72 28.85
C VAL A 486 -19.45 -19.34 30.14
N GLY A 487 -18.14 -19.57 30.16
CA GLY A 487 -17.41 -20.15 31.31
C GLY A 487 -17.72 -21.62 31.57
N LYS A 488 -18.27 -22.34 30.59
CA LYS A 488 -18.44 -23.80 30.64
C LYS A 488 -17.16 -24.51 30.21
N SER A 489 -17.10 -25.82 30.48
CA SER A 489 -16.00 -26.64 29.96
C SER A 489 -16.31 -27.09 28.55
N MET A 490 -15.34 -26.97 27.65
CA MET A 490 -15.43 -27.54 26.32
C MET A 490 -14.29 -28.51 26.03
N THR A 491 -14.50 -29.39 25.06
CA THR A 491 -13.50 -30.30 24.52
C THR A 491 -13.52 -30.19 23.01
N LEU A 492 -12.35 -30.00 22.43
CA LEU A 492 -12.13 -30.04 20.99
C LEU A 492 -11.58 -31.41 20.60
N GLU A 493 -12.19 -32.06 19.62
CA GLU A 493 -11.66 -33.32 19.07
C GLU A 493 -10.40 -33.04 18.24
N ASN A 494 -10.46 -32.03 17.38
CA ASN A 494 -9.32 -31.51 16.62
C ASN A 494 -8.85 -30.19 17.21
N ARG A 495 -7.53 -30.01 17.33
CA ARG A 495 -6.97 -28.78 17.90
C ARG A 495 -7.03 -27.65 16.88
N ALA A 496 -7.40 -26.46 17.34
CA ALA A 496 -7.18 -25.24 16.58
C ALA A 496 -5.70 -25.10 16.21
N HIS A 497 -5.43 -24.60 15.01
CA HIS A 497 -4.09 -24.46 14.50
C HIS A 497 -3.33 -23.39 15.30
N LYS A 498 -2.04 -23.63 15.60
CA LYS A 498 -1.20 -22.74 16.43
C LYS A 498 -1.09 -21.30 15.90
N LYS A 499 -1.33 -21.11 14.60
CA LYS A 499 -1.32 -19.81 13.93
C LYS A 499 -2.55 -18.96 14.28
N TYR A 500 -3.70 -19.60 14.54
CA TYR A 500 -4.97 -18.96 14.84
C TYR A 500 -5.67 -19.71 15.98
N PRO A 501 -5.12 -19.68 17.21
CA PRO A 501 -5.64 -20.49 18.32
C PRO A 501 -6.84 -19.88 19.04
N GLY A 502 -7.31 -18.70 18.63
CA GLY A 502 -8.20 -17.87 19.43
C GLY A 502 -7.48 -17.19 20.61
N GLU A 503 -8.23 -16.43 21.42
CA GLU A 503 -7.73 -15.69 22.59
C GLU A 503 -7.38 -16.63 23.75
N SER A 504 -8.06 -17.77 23.82
CA SER A 504 -7.85 -18.82 24.82
C SER A 504 -8.30 -20.17 24.28
N SER A 505 -8.06 -21.22 25.05
CA SER A 505 -8.61 -22.55 24.77
C SER A 505 -10.14 -22.57 24.70
N ASP A 506 -10.81 -21.55 25.23
CA ASP A 506 -12.27 -21.46 25.35
C ASP A 506 -12.87 -20.42 24.40
N ALA A 507 -12.13 -19.96 23.38
CA ALA A 507 -12.58 -18.87 22.51
C ALA A 507 -13.86 -19.18 21.69
N LEU A 508 -14.37 -20.42 21.71
CA LEU A 508 -15.67 -20.75 21.13
C LEU A 508 -16.86 -20.51 22.09
N ILE A 509 -16.59 -20.25 23.37
CA ILE A 509 -17.60 -20.10 24.43
C ILE A 509 -17.24 -19.01 25.44
N ASN A 510 -16.43 -18.02 25.07
CA ASN A 510 -15.96 -17.00 26.01
C ASN A 510 -16.84 -15.73 26.01
N GLY A 511 -17.88 -15.68 25.16
CA GLY A 511 -18.77 -14.54 25.02
C GLY A 511 -18.18 -13.38 24.22
N LEU A 512 -17.18 -13.64 23.37
CA LEU A 512 -16.43 -12.63 22.60
C LEU A 512 -16.41 -12.97 21.11
N GLY A 513 -17.30 -12.33 20.36
CA GLY A 513 -17.38 -12.45 18.92
C GLY A 513 -16.38 -11.58 18.15
N GLY A 514 -15.74 -12.16 17.13
CA GLY A 514 -14.88 -11.48 16.17
C GLY A 514 -15.66 -10.71 15.10
N THR A 515 -14.93 -9.89 14.34
CA THR A 515 -15.39 -9.15 13.16
C THR A 515 -15.00 -9.89 11.87
N THR A 516 -15.26 -9.31 10.70
CA THR A 516 -14.87 -9.90 9.40
C THR A 516 -13.34 -9.94 9.18
N ASN A 517 -12.55 -9.35 10.07
CA ASN A 517 -11.10 -9.48 10.02
C ASN A 517 -10.67 -10.82 10.64
N PHE A 518 -10.19 -11.75 9.80
CA PHE A 518 -9.71 -13.05 10.26
C PHE A 518 -8.51 -12.99 11.23
N ARG A 519 -7.84 -11.84 11.33
CA ARG A 519 -6.74 -11.63 12.29
C ARG A 519 -7.23 -11.31 13.70
N ASP A 520 -8.53 -11.25 13.91
CA ASP A 520 -9.11 -11.04 15.21
C ASP A 520 -8.82 -12.20 16.14
N VAL A 521 -8.47 -11.90 17.40
CA VAL A 521 -8.12 -12.92 18.38
C VAL A 521 -9.29 -13.84 18.75
N SER A 522 -10.54 -13.50 18.42
CA SER A 522 -11.69 -14.38 18.65
C SER A 522 -11.69 -15.62 17.75
N TRP A 523 -11.08 -15.56 16.56
CA TRP A 523 -11.19 -16.65 15.60
C TRP A 523 -10.27 -17.82 15.94
N GLN A 524 -10.86 -19.02 16.03
CA GLN A 524 -10.13 -20.29 16.00
C GLN A 524 -10.13 -20.84 14.58
N GLY A 525 -8.94 -21.09 14.04
CA GLY A 525 -8.74 -21.61 12.68
C GLY A 525 -8.39 -23.09 12.67
N PHE A 526 -9.02 -23.84 11.77
CA PHE A 526 -8.81 -25.28 11.55
C PHE A 526 -8.38 -25.49 10.09
N GLU A 527 -7.15 -25.95 9.86
CA GLU A 527 -6.55 -26.16 8.53
C GLU A 527 -6.68 -27.62 8.12
N ALA A 528 -7.42 -27.91 7.05
CA ALA A 528 -7.72 -29.26 6.58
C ALA A 528 -8.23 -30.23 7.66
N GLU A 529 -8.79 -29.69 8.74
CA GLU A 529 -9.32 -30.41 9.89
C GLU A 529 -10.72 -29.88 10.20
N ASP A 530 -11.60 -30.76 10.66
CA ASP A 530 -12.95 -30.40 11.07
C ASP A 530 -12.92 -29.66 12.40
N MET A 531 -13.79 -28.65 12.55
CA MET A 531 -14.08 -28.09 13.87
C MET A 531 -15.12 -28.99 14.54
N ILE A 532 -14.74 -29.70 15.61
CA ILE A 532 -15.67 -30.51 16.40
C ILE A 532 -15.47 -30.16 17.87
N VAL A 533 -16.48 -29.51 18.45
CA VAL A 533 -16.46 -29.05 19.84
C VAL A 533 -17.64 -29.60 20.61
N THR A 534 -17.38 -30.13 21.80
CA THR A 534 -18.40 -30.55 22.76
C THR A 534 -18.34 -29.65 24.00
N ILE A 535 -19.47 -29.04 24.35
CA ILE A 535 -19.64 -28.11 25.48
C ILE A 535 -20.45 -28.81 26.57
N ASP A 536 -19.93 -28.92 27.80
CA ASP A 536 -20.67 -29.43 28.97
C ASP A 536 -21.25 -28.26 29.78
N LEU A 537 -22.57 -28.12 29.77
CA LEU A 537 -23.30 -27.09 30.52
C LEU A 537 -23.24 -27.28 32.05
N GLY A 538 -22.68 -28.40 32.51
CA GLY A 538 -22.43 -28.78 33.90
C GLY A 538 -23.62 -29.49 34.57
N ARG A 539 -24.82 -29.29 34.03
CA ARG A 539 -26.07 -29.97 34.43
C ARG A 539 -27.06 -29.94 33.28
N ILE A 540 -28.06 -30.81 33.32
CA ILE A 540 -29.19 -30.74 32.39
C ILE A 540 -29.90 -29.40 32.58
N ARG A 541 -30.13 -28.69 31.48
CA ARG A 541 -30.83 -27.41 31.42
C ARG A 541 -31.68 -27.36 30.16
N LYS A 542 -32.72 -26.53 30.19
CA LYS A 542 -33.48 -26.16 29.00
C LYS A 542 -32.63 -25.29 28.08
N VAL A 543 -32.58 -25.64 26.81
CA VAL A 543 -31.92 -24.94 25.71
C VAL A 543 -32.98 -24.55 24.70
N ASN A 544 -33.00 -23.27 24.34
CA ASN A 544 -34.01 -22.63 23.51
C ASN A 544 -33.53 -22.40 22.08
N SER A 545 -32.25 -22.14 21.90
CA SER A 545 -31.60 -22.07 20.59
C SER A 545 -30.09 -22.22 20.70
N ILE A 546 -29.48 -22.63 19.60
CA ILE A 546 -28.03 -22.73 19.47
C ILE A 546 -27.64 -22.07 18.15
N GLU A 547 -26.64 -21.19 18.18
CA GLU A 547 -26.04 -20.55 17.00
C GLU A 547 -24.54 -20.82 16.95
N ALA A 548 -24.04 -21.20 15.78
CA ALA A 548 -22.61 -21.28 15.47
C ALA A 548 -22.25 -20.23 14.42
N ARG A 549 -21.10 -19.59 14.62
CA ARG A 549 -20.61 -18.50 13.76
C ARG A 549 -19.35 -18.92 13.02
N PHE A 550 -19.34 -18.71 11.71
CA PHE A 550 -18.19 -19.01 10.84
C PHE A 550 -17.84 -17.79 10.01
N LEU A 551 -16.55 -17.55 9.81
CA LEU A 551 -16.05 -16.53 8.90
C LEU A 551 -15.92 -17.12 7.49
N GLN A 552 -16.31 -16.35 6.47
CA GLN A 552 -15.93 -16.61 5.09
C GLN A 552 -15.00 -15.50 4.59
N ASP A 553 -13.85 -15.89 4.06
CA ASP A 553 -12.95 -15.02 3.29
C ASP A 553 -12.12 -15.90 2.34
N GLN A 554 -12.71 -16.22 1.19
CA GLN A 554 -12.11 -17.15 0.24
C GLN A 554 -10.78 -16.62 -0.32
N VAL A 555 -10.57 -15.30 -0.34
CA VAL A 555 -9.30 -14.69 -0.81
C VAL A 555 -8.10 -15.10 0.05
N VAL A 556 -8.34 -15.35 1.35
CA VAL A 556 -7.32 -15.85 2.29
C VAL A 556 -7.58 -17.31 2.69
N TRP A 557 -8.30 -18.05 1.85
CA TRP A 557 -8.49 -19.49 1.91
C TRP A 557 -9.36 -19.93 3.10
N ILE A 558 -10.20 -19.03 3.61
CA ILE A 558 -11.18 -19.29 4.67
C ILE A 558 -12.53 -19.55 4.04
N PHE A 559 -13.01 -20.78 4.16
CA PHE A 559 -14.24 -21.27 3.55
C PHE A 559 -15.29 -21.56 4.62
N LEU A 560 -16.55 -21.59 4.19
CA LEU A 560 -17.61 -22.11 5.04
C LEU A 560 -17.45 -23.63 5.16
N PRO A 561 -17.84 -24.23 6.29
CA PRO A 561 -17.89 -25.69 6.40
C PRO A 561 -18.70 -26.31 5.26
N GLN A 562 -18.31 -27.49 4.78
CA GLN A 562 -19.13 -28.25 3.82
C GLN A 562 -20.44 -28.73 4.46
N LYS A 563 -20.41 -28.96 5.77
CA LYS A 563 -21.58 -29.30 6.59
C LYS A 563 -21.43 -28.65 7.97
N VAL A 564 -22.49 -28.01 8.44
CA VAL A 564 -22.64 -27.61 9.83
C VAL A 564 -23.65 -28.53 10.49
N GLU A 565 -23.29 -29.12 11.62
CA GLU A 565 -24.15 -30.03 12.39
C GLU A 565 -24.15 -29.62 13.87
N ILE A 566 -25.33 -29.56 14.47
CA ILE A 566 -25.50 -29.31 15.91
C ILE A 566 -26.20 -30.52 16.51
N GLU A 567 -25.60 -31.06 17.55
CA GLU A 567 -26.09 -32.21 18.30
C GLU A 567 -26.26 -31.86 19.78
N HIS A 568 -27.09 -32.64 20.45
CA HIS A 568 -27.30 -32.55 21.89
C HIS A 568 -27.15 -33.92 22.55
N SER A 569 -26.81 -33.93 23.84
CA SER A 569 -26.85 -35.13 24.68
C SER A 569 -27.18 -34.78 26.13
N THR A 570 -27.83 -35.69 26.85
CA THR A 570 -28.03 -35.60 28.31
C THR A 570 -26.97 -36.37 29.09
N ASP A 571 -26.34 -37.38 28.50
CA ASP A 571 -25.42 -38.31 29.16
C ASP A 571 -23.96 -38.20 28.67
N GLY A 572 -23.73 -37.46 27.60
CA GLY A 572 -22.41 -37.25 26.98
C GLY A 572 -21.91 -38.45 26.19
N LYS A 573 -22.76 -39.45 25.94
CA LYS A 573 -22.42 -40.68 25.20
C LYS A 573 -23.21 -40.79 23.92
N ILE A 574 -24.52 -40.55 23.97
CA ILE A 574 -25.41 -40.60 22.81
C ILE A 574 -25.74 -39.18 22.42
N PHE A 575 -25.38 -38.80 21.20
CA PHE A 575 -25.65 -37.48 20.64
C PHE A 575 -26.71 -37.59 19.56
N GLU A 576 -27.72 -36.74 19.64
CA GLU A 576 -28.79 -36.63 18.66
C GLU A 576 -28.63 -35.33 17.87
N THR A 577 -28.63 -35.43 16.54
CA THR A 577 -28.58 -34.27 15.65
C THR A 577 -29.90 -33.51 15.70
N ILE A 578 -29.83 -32.22 15.98
CA ILE A 578 -30.99 -31.31 16.08
C ILE A 578 -30.98 -30.23 15.00
N TYR A 579 -29.87 -30.07 14.28
CA TYR A 579 -29.75 -29.17 13.14
C TYR A 579 -28.64 -29.64 12.21
N GLU A 580 -28.89 -29.49 10.90
CA GLU A 580 -27.88 -29.63 9.87
C GLU A 580 -28.07 -28.58 8.79
N SER A 581 -26.95 -28.15 8.21
CA SER A 581 -26.92 -27.23 7.07
C SER A 581 -25.74 -27.56 6.16
N PHE A 582 -25.90 -27.28 4.88
CA PHE A 582 -24.89 -27.48 3.84
C PHE A 582 -24.59 -26.13 3.18
N PRO A 583 -23.63 -25.36 3.73
CA PRO A 583 -23.25 -24.06 3.20
C PRO A 583 -22.86 -24.13 1.72
N ASN A 584 -23.24 -23.11 0.95
CA ASN A 584 -22.78 -22.98 -0.42
C ASN A 584 -21.33 -22.46 -0.41
N ASN A 585 -20.42 -23.25 -0.99
CA ASN A 585 -19.04 -22.87 -1.23
C ASN A 585 -18.79 -22.69 -2.73
N ASP A 586 -19.70 -22.04 -3.45
CA ASP A 586 -19.38 -21.44 -4.75
C ASP A 586 -18.40 -20.28 -4.55
N PHE A 587 -17.70 -19.87 -5.63
CA PHE A 587 -16.80 -18.73 -5.57
C PHE A 587 -17.52 -17.48 -5.08
N SER A 588 -16.98 -16.86 -4.03
CA SER A 588 -17.54 -15.69 -3.40
C SER A 588 -16.43 -14.74 -2.93
N LEU A 589 -16.58 -13.47 -3.29
CA LEU A 589 -15.75 -12.37 -2.79
C LEU A 589 -16.32 -11.75 -1.50
N ILE A 590 -17.44 -12.27 -1.00
CA ILE A 590 -18.08 -11.77 0.20
C ILE A 590 -17.26 -12.21 1.41
N GLN A 591 -16.69 -11.22 2.08
CA GLN A 591 -16.08 -11.33 3.41
C GLN A 591 -17.14 -11.03 4.47
N ASP A 592 -17.69 -12.07 5.11
CA ASP A 592 -18.77 -11.91 6.07
C ASP A 592 -18.80 -13.04 7.11
N ILE A 593 -19.57 -12.84 8.18
CA ILE A 593 -19.80 -13.80 9.25
C ILE A 593 -21.14 -14.49 9.04
N PHE A 594 -21.09 -15.79 8.77
CA PHE A 594 -22.25 -16.63 8.54
C PHE A 594 -22.70 -17.28 9.84
N ARG A 595 -24.01 -17.27 10.07
CA ARG A 595 -24.65 -17.73 11.31
C ARG A 595 -25.55 -18.92 11.02
N TYR A 596 -25.28 -20.03 11.69
CA TYR A 596 -26.06 -21.26 11.58
C TYR A 596 -26.74 -21.50 12.90
N HIS A 597 -28.06 -21.33 12.93
CA HIS A 597 -28.84 -21.39 14.14
C HIS A 597 -29.97 -22.39 14.01
N THR A 598 -30.25 -23.07 15.12
CA THR A 598 -31.45 -23.90 15.25
C THR A 598 -32.69 -23.01 15.16
N ALA A 599 -33.81 -23.54 14.66
CA ALA A 599 -35.11 -22.97 14.97
C ALA A 599 -35.31 -22.95 16.52
N PRO A 600 -36.24 -22.16 17.07
CA PRO A 600 -36.59 -22.27 18.48
C PRO A 600 -36.90 -23.72 18.86
N ILE A 601 -36.19 -24.22 19.86
CA ILE A 601 -36.28 -25.58 20.39
C ILE A 601 -36.68 -25.54 21.87
N ASP A 602 -37.28 -26.61 22.37
CA ASP A 602 -37.52 -26.79 23.80
C ASP A 602 -36.84 -28.10 24.23
N LEU A 603 -35.53 -28.02 24.46
CA LEU A 603 -34.67 -29.19 24.61
C LEU A 603 -34.01 -29.21 25.97
N GLU A 604 -34.14 -30.32 26.71
CA GLU A 604 -33.35 -30.54 27.91
C GLU A 604 -31.99 -31.15 27.54
N SER A 605 -30.92 -30.39 27.69
CA SER A 605 -29.57 -30.82 27.32
C SER A 605 -28.56 -30.60 28.43
N ARG A 606 -27.54 -31.45 28.50
CA ARG A 606 -26.32 -31.18 29.27
C ARG A 606 -25.13 -30.90 28.35
N TYR A 607 -25.01 -31.62 27.24
CA TYR A 607 -23.91 -31.51 26.30
C TYR A 607 -24.43 -31.00 24.97
N ILE A 608 -23.74 -30.00 24.42
CA ILE A 608 -23.95 -29.52 23.05
C ILE A 608 -22.71 -29.86 22.25
N ARG A 609 -22.87 -30.50 21.08
CA ARG A 609 -21.78 -30.69 20.14
C ARG A 609 -22.05 -29.90 18.86
N VAL A 610 -21.08 -29.12 18.42
CA VAL A 610 -21.12 -28.42 17.13
C VAL A 610 -20.01 -28.96 16.26
N LYS A 611 -20.35 -29.27 15.01
CA LYS A 611 -19.42 -29.75 13.98
C LYS A 611 -19.46 -28.81 12.78
N GLY A 612 -18.32 -28.22 12.44
CA GLY A 612 -18.06 -27.58 11.15
C GLY A 612 -17.11 -28.46 10.34
N MET A 613 -17.67 -29.25 9.44
CA MET A 613 -16.92 -30.16 8.57
C MET A 613 -16.17 -29.35 7.52
N ASN A 614 -14.86 -29.54 7.44
CA ASN A 614 -13.99 -28.82 6.52
C ASN A 614 -14.09 -29.41 5.10
N LEU A 615 -13.82 -28.61 4.08
CA LEU A 615 -13.66 -29.09 2.70
C LEU A 615 -12.37 -29.92 2.52
N ILE A 616 -11.45 -29.85 3.50
CA ILE A 616 -10.12 -30.46 3.55
C ILE A 616 -9.15 -29.82 2.54
N LYS A 617 -9.60 -29.62 1.30
CA LYS A 617 -8.86 -28.98 0.22
C LYS A 617 -9.67 -27.85 -0.40
N CYS A 618 -8.97 -26.82 -0.89
CA CYS A 618 -9.59 -25.74 -1.64
C CYS A 618 -10.27 -26.29 -2.91
N PRO A 619 -11.48 -25.80 -3.26
CA PRO A 619 -12.18 -26.19 -4.48
C PRO A 619 -11.43 -25.85 -5.77
N ASP A 620 -11.78 -26.53 -6.87
CA ASP A 620 -11.12 -26.39 -8.18
C ASP A 620 -11.17 -24.96 -8.76
N TYR A 621 -12.17 -24.15 -8.37
CA TYR A 621 -12.28 -22.77 -8.83
C TYR A 621 -11.31 -21.81 -8.12
N HIS A 622 -10.72 -22.24 -7.00
CA HIS A 622 -9.90 -21.39 -6.14
C HIS A 622 -8.41 -21.48 -6.54
N PRO A 623 -7.61 -20.39 -6.49
CA PRO A 623 -6.20 -20.43 -6.87
C PRO A 623 -5.33 -21.44 -6.10
N GLY A 624 -5.72 -21.73 -4.85
CA GLY A 624 -5.11 -22.77 -4.03
C GLY A 624 -5.69 -24.17 -4.26
N ALA A 625 -6.34 -24.45 -5.39
CA ALA A 625 -7.01 -25.72 -5.67
C ALA A 625 -6.13 -26.93 -5.30
N GLY A 626 -6.67 -27.82 -4.47
CA GLY A 626 -5.96 -29.00 -3.98
C GLY A 626 -5.08 -28.79 -2.73
N GLU A 627 -4.79 -27.55 -2.35
CA GLU A 627 -4.09 -27.19 -1.12
C GLU A 627 -5.05 -27.17 0.09
N PRO A 628 -4.54 -27.28 1.34
CA PRO A 628 -5.34 -27.18 2.56
C PRO A 628 -6.20 -25.92 2.64
N CYS A 629 -7.45 -26.05 3.06
CA CYS A 629 -8.35 -24.92 3.31
C CYS A 629 -8.67 -24.74 4.80
N TRP A 630 -9.06 -23.52 5.15
CA TRP A 630 -9.36 -23.13 6.52
C TRP A 630 -10.86 -23.07 6.80
N VAL A 631 -11.26 -23.55 7.97
CA VAL A 631 -12.55 -23.20 8.61
C VAL A 631 -12.24 -22.34 9.82
N PHE A 632 -12.89 -21.18 9.91
CA PHE A 632 -12.74 -20.26 11.04
C PHE A 632 -14.06 -20.19 11.81
N ALA A 633 -14.00 -20.41 13.11
CA ALA A 633 -15.14 -20.31 14.01
C ALA A 633 -14.77 -19.49 15.26
N ASP A 634 -15.73 -18.73 15.77
CA ASP A 634 -15.63 -18.07 17.05
C ASP A 634 -16.76 -18.58 17.97
N GLU A 635 -17.76 -17.77 18.30
CA GLU A 635 -18.72 -18.05 19.37
C GLU A 635 -19.79 -19.08 19.00
N ILE A 636 -20.05 -20.01 19.92
CA ILE A 636 -21.22 -20.88 19.96
C ILE A 636 -22.18 -20.38 21.03
N ILE A 637 -23.25 -19.76 20.57
CA ILE A 637 -24.23 -19.07 21.41
C ILE A 637 -25.32 -20.07 21.80
N ILE A 638 -25.60 -20.22 23.09
CA ILE A 638 -26.57 -21.18 23.65
C ILE A 638 -27.56 -20.43 24.55
N HIS A 639 -28.80 -20.28 24.10
CA HIS A 639 -29.86 -19.58 24.84
C HIS A 639 -30.79 -20.51 25.62
#